data_AF-A0A1V5V2V2-F1
#
_entry.id   AF-A0A1V5V2V2-F1
#
_cell.length_a   1.000
_cell.length_b   1.000
_cell.length_c   1.000
_cell.angle_alpha   90.00
_cell.angle_beta   90.00
_cell.angle_gamma   90.00
#
_symmetry.space_group_name_H-M   'P 1'
#
loop_
_entity.id
_entity.type
_entity.pdbx_description
1 polymer ?
#
loop_
_entity_poly.entity_id
_entity_poly.type
_entity_poly.pdbx_seq_one_letter_code
_entity_poly.pdbx_strand_id
1 'polypeptide(L)'
;MLTWKKYTGGADIHYHCDTESGFFLEFRSEQFLSPGEAVSIPSECVLPYDGEYVFQFDFLSEALKISLNGVPLRLWDAVTRNGILPELRLPLKKGKNSLEIRIRNTEEEKKQLPHFRLRVLDREGGVVRQNAVLPYGKPVPAPGKWREAPSLEGFRPGAGKGFRSVGRFGYTKGDGLLDYTVAEFGRISKPHVSGHPRYDKNLIWHFSVLPSGFEGRGSLLENYQPGPGEEISAEWTGVRWSQKQGDSFFTLEYSLIAPELLIRTNLTSLRLSELCGSAACRRVLLPLRDGIADRTDDNGVFYDRSADGSLAENWLLFYDNGAFPEIPILLILRTSPEQIRVTRNAKGNAEEISLVFDNEVEWAMVGFPHGIAMFQPVDLNSAWLENTISFCRNRSRTALARPSACEEYFRVENDSVKIIQEFQVEVFTDAFGTVPRHYAPYPPPLALAAPHVPEVKLEPGASDFGLPTKYGPLFAVMDSDWSEYSIPIPETRRDFALSEETPHAFASTFQPYLDFHDGLKEIPNPGVHQFLFPFAIPLLTFAALSETEKETLLARLRKNLEFACDPDSHYIGPRGRRCYTWYERTEPFSGISYWMNYLHVSGIFLLPDCGKETVSSFKRPFIEVDWGNGIGLYSIWLAALLSNGWDILLQRKETLRRAFDYYLATMDWACLCSPYCENGRAWSDGTNYGGYVGYVNIMRMLGLQDEYETGVYAFAKMAAERMGLFLSSQKYLCRYFDSPPWYVNKLFPEELDGRNPELSVPSSLIHSGFREQGIYNMTTEGHYPETFAMYARFFPEELPAVLAAMENSQGDGRIAGPLKNGAKSVYHSNGEQFGEQEIYSYILLCRMNGRYGEKQLLELIDEAVRNERLSTDYLGAHTYSYRRVPENWVPVYLREQVRFPGQPRLTRWRGVSFGRTAFPELEVRVMEQDAWLELRSKTPVKAVMNGAEFPLSKNGEFYQFKVAEPGVIRFVM
;
A
#
# COMPACT_ATOMS: atom_id res chain seq x y z
N MET A 1 17.97 -19.31 20.38
CA MET A 1 18.33 -18.41 21.50
C MET A 1 19.85 -18.42 21.66
N LEU A 2 20.54 -17.39 21.17
CA LEU A 2 21.95 -17.12 21.46
C LEU A 2 22.00 -15.75 22.13
N THR A 3 22.44 -15.73 23.38
CA THR A 3 22.47 -14.56 24.25
C THR A 3 23.59 -13.61 23.81
N TRP A 4 23.21 -12.46 23.27
CA TRP A 4 24.11 -11.32 23.07
C TRP A 4 24.47 -10.72 24.44
N LYS A 5 25.73 -10.86 24.84
CA LYS A 5 26.28 -10.10 25.96
C LYS A 5 26.52 -8.66 25.49
N LYS A 6 25.85 -7.70 26.14
CA LYS A 6 26.22 -6.29 26.15
C LYS A 6 27.68 -6.15 26.56
N TYR A 7 28.50 -5.53 25.71
CA TYR A 7 29.77 -4.95 26.12
C TYR A 7 29.63 -3.43 26.03
N THR A 8 29.55 -2.78 27.19
CA THR A 8 29.65 -1.35 27.36
C THR A 8 31.03 -1.03 27.91
N GLY A 9 31.84 -0.29 27.16
CA GLY A 9 33.02 0.42 27.68
C GLY A 9 34.31 0.17 26.92
N GLY A 10 34.98 1.27 26.55
CA GLY A 10 36.40 1.31 26.18
C GLY A 10 36.65 1.32 24.68
N ALA A 11 37.41 2.30 24.21
CA ALA A 11 37.93 2.38 22.85
C ALA A 11 38.72 1.10 22.52
N ASP A 12 38.15 0.27 21.65
CA ASP A 12 38.85 -0.62 20.71
C ASP A 12 37.77 -1.20 19.80
N ILE A 13 37.47 -0.44 18.74
CA ILE A 13 36.58 -0.88 17.67
C ILE A 13 37.31 -2.01 16.94
N HIS A 14 37.03 -3.26 17.29
CA HIS A 14 37.32 -4.38 16.41
C HIS A 14 36.38 -4.30 15.21
N TYR A 15 36.77 -3.48 14.23
CA TYR A 15 36.23 -3.53 12.88
C TYR A 15 36.43 -4.96 12.36
N HIS A 16 35.34 -5.64 12.02
CA HIS A 16 35.42 -6.69 11.01
C HIS A 16 35.80 -5.97 9.71
N CYS A 17 37.10 -5.85 9.46
CA CYS A 17 37.64 -5.14 8.30
C CYS A 17 37.23 -5.89 7.03
N ASP A 18 36.39 -5.28 6.22
CA ASP A 18 36.38 -5.53 4.78
C ASP A 18 37.83 -5.36 4.30
N THR A 19 38.48 -6.43 3.85
CA THR A 19 39.86 -6.40 3.32
C THR A 19 39.91 -6.45 1.80
N GLU A 20 38.76 -6.47 1.13
CA GLU A 20 38.68 -6.74 -0.32
C GLU A 20 38.16 -5.55 -1.13
N SER A 21 37.52 -4.57 -0.49
CA SER A 21 36.96 -3.40 -1.17
C SER A 21 37.69 -2.09 -0.85
N GLY A 22 37.41 -1.06 -1.67
CA GLY A 22 37.84 0.32 -1.42
C GLY A 22 39.23 0.69 -1.93
N PHE A 23 39.93 -0.24 -2.58
CA PHE A 23 41.22 0.03 -3.18
C PHE A 23 41.06 0.85 -4.46
N PHE A 24 41.81 1.95 -4.54
CA PHE A 24 41.77 2.87 -5.68
C PHE A 24 43.02 2.78 -6.56
N LEU A 25 44.09 2.22 -6.02
CA LEU A 25 45.34 1.99 -6.74
C LEU A 25 45.68 0.51 -6.64
N GLU A 26 45.88 -0.13 -7.79
CA GLU A 26 46.46 -1.47 -7.89
C GLU A 26 47.77 -1.36 -8.67
N PHE A 27 48.87 -1.81 -8.05
CA PHE A 27 50.18 -1.81 -8.66
C PHE A 27 50.66 -3.23 -8.90
N ARG A 28 50.93 -3.57 -10.16
CA ARG A 28 51.56 -4.83 -10.58
C ARG A 28 52.77 -4.54 -11.44
N SER A 29 53.89 -5.20 -11.13
CA SER A 29 55.12 -5.10 -11.90
C SER A 29 55.92 -6.40 -11.84
N GLU A 30 56.55 -6.77 -12.95
CA GLU A 30 57.51 -7.87 -13.03
C GLU A 30 58.95 -7.42 -12.74
N GLN A 31 59.15 -6.14 -12.41
CA GLN A 31 60.46 -5.56 -12.15
C GLN A 31 61.08 -6.09 -10.84
N PHE A 32 62.41 -6.28 -10.87
CA PHE A 32 63.22 -6.62 -9.69
C PHE A 32 64.06 -5.41 -9.27
N LEU A 33 64.15 -5.16 -7.96
CA LEU A 33 65.03 -4.18 -7.36
C LEU A 33 66.31 -4.85 -6.87
N SER A 34 67.46 -4.31 -7.27
CA SER A 34 68.76 -4.68 -6.73
C SER A 34 68.94 -4.17 -5.28
N PRO A 35 69.90 -4.71 -4.51
CA PRO A 35 70.17 -4.23 -3.15
C PRO A 35 70.36 -2.71 -3.09
N GLY A 36 69.57 -2.04 -2.25
CA GLY A 36 69.61 -0.59 -2.07
C GLY A 36 68.85 0.23 -3.12
N GLU A 37 68.41 -0.38 -4.23
CA GLU A 37 67.63 0.26 -5.30
C GLU A 37 66.22 0.64 -4.81
N ALA A 38 65.68 1.75 -5.32
CA ALA A 38 64.34 2.21 -4.98
C ALA A 38 63.58 2.69 -6.23
N VAL A 39 62.27 2.49 -6.22
CA VAL A 39 61.35 3.01 -7.23
C VAL A 39 60.35 3.96 -6.57
N SER A 40 60.01 5.05 -7.25
CA SER A 40 58.92 5.95 -6.87
C SER A 40 57.74 5.74 -7.82
N ILE A 41 56.56 5.56 -7.25
CA ILE A 41 55.29 5.39 -7.95
C ILE A 41 54.45 6.63 -7.64
N PRO A 42 54.33 7.58 -8.58
CA PRO A 42 53.45 8.73 -8.41
C PRO A 42 51.99 8.28 -8.52
N SER A 43 51.15 8.84 -7.67
CA SER A 43 49.71 8.64 -7.64
C SER A 43 49.04 9.90 -7.09
N GLU A 44 47.71 9.94 -7.08
CA GLU A 44 46.93 11.05 -6.54
C GLU A 44 45.71 10.52 -5.80
N CYS A 45 45.23 11.28 -4.82
CA CYS A 45 43.95 11.04 -4.19
C CYS A 45 43.16 12.34 -4.00
N VAL A 46 41.84 12.24 -3.93
CA VAL A 46 40.90 13.32 -3.66
C VAL A 46 40.25 13.04 -2.31
N LEU A 47 40.24 14.06 -1.45
CA LEU A 47 39.81 13.93 -0.06
C LEU A 47 38.68 14.92 0.28
N PRO A 48 37.65 14.48 1.02
CA PRO A 48 36.45 15.28 1.25
C PRO A 48 36.65 16.44 2.24
N TYR A 49 37.65 16.38 3.12
CA TYR A 49 37.93 17.41 4.13
C TYR A 49 39.40 17.44 4.54
N ASP A 50 39.83 18.54 5.17
CA ASP A 50 41.13 18.64 5.83
C ASP A 50 41.17 17.66 7.01
N GLY A 51 42.20 16.81 7.09
CA GLY A 51 42.29 15.86 8.19
C GLY A 51 43.42 14.86 8.09
N GLU A 52 43.52 14.01 9.10
CA GLU A 52 44.37 12.81 9.08
C GLU A 52 43.60 11.66 8.42
N TYR A 53 44.24 10.99 7.47
CA TYR A 53 43.72 9.83 6.76
C TYR A 53 44.62 8.62 6.95
N VAL A 54 44.02 7.44 6.99
CA VAL A 54 44.71 6.16 7.11
C VAL A 54 44.85 5.53 5.72
N PHE A 55 46.07 5.23 5.29
CA PHE A 55 46.35 4.53 4.03
C PHE A 55 46.64 3.06 4.33
N GLN A 56 45.87 2.16 3.75
CA GLN A 56 46.00 0.71 3.96
C GLN A 56 46.46 -0.01 2.69
N PHE A 57 47.41 -0.92 2.85
CA PHE A 57 47.98 -1.75 1.79
C PHE A 57 47.55 -3.20 1.98
N ASP A 58 47.24 -3.93 0.90
CA ASP A 58 46.86 -5.36 0.98
C ASP A 58 48.05 -6.35 0.93
N PHE A 59 49.26 -5.83 1.14
CA PHE A 59 50.50 -6.56 0.90
C PHE A 59 51.42 -6.59 2.12
N LEU A 60 52.15 -7.70 2.30
CA LEU A 60 53.17 -7.88 3.32
C LEU A 60 54.48 -8.38 2.68
N SER A 61 55.56 -7.61 2.82
CA SER A 61 56.93 -8.12 2.63
C SER A 61 57.88 -7.42 3.58
N GLU A 62 58.61 -8.22 4.35
CA GLU A 62 59.66 -7.74 5.25
C GLU A 62 60.92 -7.28 4.49
N ALA A 63 61.11 -7.75 3.25
CA ALA A 63 62.31 -7.49 2.45
C ALA A 63 62.32 -6.11 1.74
N LEU A 64 61.16 -5.46 1.66
CA LEU A 64 60.97 -4.19 0.94
C LEU A 64 60.38 -3.12 1.87
N LYS A 65 61.07 -1.98 2.00
CA LYS A 65 60.56 -0.84 2.76
C LYS A 65 59.73 0.07 1.87
N ILE A 66 58.49 0.32 2.29
CA ILE A 66 57.54 1.21 1.61
C ILE A 66 57.40 2.50 2.42
N SER A 67 57.34 3.65 1.75
CA SER A 67 56.94 4.92 2.35
C SER A 67 55.95 5.64 1.45
N LEU A 68 54.98 6.35 2.03
CA LEU A 68 54.05 7.22 1.32
C LEU A 68 54.34 8.68 1.71
N ASN A 69 54.61 9.54 0.74
CA ASN A 69 54.99 10.95 0.97
C ASN A 69 56.11 11.12 2.02
N GLY A 70 57.09 10.20 2.00
CA GLY A 70 58.21 10.18 2.95
C GLY A 70 57.91 9.57 4.32
N VAL A 71 56.66 9.19 4.62
CA VAL A 71 56.29 8.51 5.87
C VAL A 71 56.41 7.00 5.68
N PRO A 72 57.28 6.29 6.44
CA PRO A 72 57.48 4.86 6.28
C PRO A 72 56.27 4.06 6.78
N LEU A 73 55.87 3.05 6.00
CA LEU A 73 54.88 2.06 6.39
C LEU A 73 55.46 1.20 7.52
N ARG A 74 54.82 1.21 8.69
CA ARG A 74 55.23 0.37 9.82
C ARG A 74 54.53 -0.98 9.73
N LEU A 75 55.27 -2.02 9.41
CA LEU A 75 54.81 -3.40 9.54
C LEU A 75 54.86 -3.76 11.03
N TRP A 76 53.74 -4.19 11.61
CA TRP A 76 53.69 -4.59 13.01
C TRP A 76 54.16 -6.05 13.13
N ASP A 77 55.32 -6.25 13.74
CA ASP A 77 55.83 -7.57 14.10
C ASP A 77 54.85 -8.23 15.09
N ALA A 78 54.15 -9.27 14.64
CA ALA A 78 53.36 -10.22 15.44
C ALA A 78 51.92 -9.85 15.89
N VAL A 79 51.01 -9.41 15.00
CA VAL A 79 49.55 -9.75 15.10
C VAL A 79 48.88 -9.79 13.72
N THR A 80 49.22 -10.76 12.85
CA THR A 80 48.56 -10.94 11.54
C THR A 80 47.57 -12.11 11.48
N ARG A 81 47.08 -12.60 12.63
CA ARG A 81 46.04 -13.66 12.65
C ARG A 81 44.59 -13.17 12.61
N ASN A 82 44.32 -11.85 12.61
CA ASN A 82 42.96 -11.29 12.76
C ASN A 82 42.56 -10.21 11.72
N GLY A 83 43.01 -10.26 10.46
CA GLY A 83 42.42 -9.45 9.38
C GLY A 83 42.71 -7.93 9.38
N ILE A 84 43.89 -7.51 9.85
CA ILE A 84 44.31 -6.09 9.85
C ILE A 84 45.35 -5.87 8.72
N LEU A 85 45.07 -4.91 7.82
CA LEU A 85 45.95 -4.52 6.72
C LEU A 85 47.06 -3.56 7.21
N PRO A 86 48.30 -3.63 6.69
CA PRO A 86 49.33 -2.62 6.95
C PRO A 86 48.85 -1.19 6.68
N GLU A 87 49.07 -0.29 7.64
CA GLU A 87 48.55 1.07 7.57
C GLU A 87 49.55 2.16 7.94
N LEU A 88 49.34 3.36 7.39
CA LEU A 88 50.04 4.58 7.79
C LEU A 88 49.06 5.76 7.83
N ARG A 89 49.39 6.79 8.61
CA ARG A 89 48.55 7.98 8.79
C ARG A 89 49.22 9.21 8.20
N LEU A 90 48.47 10.00 7.43
CA LEU A 90 48.95 11.24 6.82
C LEU A 90 47.94 12.38 7.01
N PRO A 91 48.39 13.57 7.48
CA PRO A 91 47.59 14.78 7.40
C PRO A 91 47.57 15.29 5.97
N LEU A 92 46.38 15.42 5.38
CA LEU A 92 46.17 15.88 4.00
C LEU A 92 45.08 16.94 3.93
N LYS A 93 45.06 17.68 2.81
CA LYS A 93 44.10 18.77 2.59
C LYS A 93 42.86 18.28 1.84
N LYS A 94 41.74 18.97 2.03
CA LYS A 94 40.55 18.79 1.20
C LYS A 94 40.92 18.98 -0.27
N GLY A 95 40.31 18.17 -1.14
CA GLY A 95 40.53 18.19 -2.58
C GLY A 95 41.68 17.27 -3.01
N LYS A 96 42.33 17.63 -4.11
CA LYS A 96 43.35 16.82 -4.78
C LYS A 96 44.69 16.88 -4.03
N ASN A 97 45.28 15.72 -3.75
CA ASN A 97 46.58 15.55 -3.11
C ASN A 97 47.46 14.62 -3.93
N SER A 98 48.74 14.97 -4.08
CA SER A 98 49.74 14.10 -4.70
C SER A 98 50.27 13.07 -3.71
N LEU A 99 50.43 11.85 -4.19
CA LEU A 99 50.94 10.70 -3.46
C LEU A 99 52.22 10.20 -4.14
N GLU A 100 53.30 10.04 -3.38
CA GLU A 100 54.52 9.38 -3.82
C GLU A 100 54.73 8.12 -2.97
N ILE A 101 54.54 6.96 -3.59
CA ILE A 101 54.84 5.67 -2.96
C ILE A 101 56.27 5.30 -3.35
N ARG A 102 57.16 5.23 -2.38
CA ARG A 102 58.55 4.84 -2.59
C ARG A 102 58.80 3.47 -2.02
N ILE A 103 59.28 2.53 -2.85
CA ILE A 103 59.59 1.15 -2.47
C ILE A 103 61.10 0.96 -2.62
N ARG A 104 61.77 0.50 -1.56
CA ARG A 104 63.22 0.27 -1.52
C ARG A 104 63.56 -1.15 -1.09
N ASN A 105 64.48 -1.79 -1.82
CA ASN A 105 65.05 -3.07 -1.42
C ASN A 105 66.16 -2.86 -0.36
N THR A 106 65.99 -3.47 0.81
CA THR A 106 66.97 -3.40 1.91
C THR A 106 67.77 -4.68 2.11
N GLU A 107 67.49 -5.72 1.34
CA GLU A 107 68.18 -7.01 1.41
C GLU A 107 69.38 -7.09 0.47
N GLU A 108 70.29 -8.04 0.73
CA GLU A 108 71.51 -8.28 -0.07
C GLU A 108 71.24 -8.99 -1.41
N GLU A 109 69.99 -9.41 -1.66
CA GLU A 109 69.56 -10.09 -2.88
C GLU A 109 68.61 -9.23 -3.72
N LYS A 110 68.50 -9.51 -5.02
CA LYS A 110 67.45 -8.93 -5.85
C LYS A 110 66.08 -9.40 -5.38
N LYS A 111 65.13 -8.47 -5.22
CA LYS A 111 63.74 -8.78 -4.83
C LYS A 111 62.77 -8.23 -5.87
N GLN A 112 61.77 -9.04 -6.22
CA GLN A 112 60.69 -8.61 -7.11
C GLN A 112 59.83 -7.54 -6.42
N LEU A 113 59.35 -6.55 -7.17
CA LEU A 113 58.38 -5.60 -6.65
C LEU A 113 57.08 -6.31 -6.22
N PRO A 114 56.41 -5.82 -5.16
CA PRO A 114 55.13 -6.36 -4.73
C PRO A 114 54.05 -6.16 -5.77
N HIS A 115 53.11 -7.10 -5.86
CA HIS A 115 51.73 -6.73 -6.16
C HIS A 115 51.13 -6.17 -4.88
N PHE A 116 50.59 -4.95 -4.95
CA PHE A 116 49.81 -4.39 -3.86
C PHE A 116 48.65 -3.55 -4.38
N ARG A 117 47.62 -3.43 -3.56
CA ARG A 117 46.49 -2.53 -3.66
C ARG A 117 46.56 -1.53 -2.50
N LEU A 118 46.21 -0.28 -2.77
CA LEU A 118 46.17 0.81 -1.79
C LEU A 118 44.74 1.38 -1.69
N ARG A 119 44.28 1.54 -0.45
CA ARG A 119 43.05 2.26 -0.12
C ARG A 119 43.32 3.35 0.91
N VAL A 120 42.40 4.31 0.98
CA VAL A 120 42.41 5.36 1.99
C VAL A 120 41.14 5.26 2.83
N LEU A 121 41.31 5.33 4.15
CA LEU A 121 40.24 5.42 5.12
C LEU A 121 40.28 6.79 5.79
N ASP A 122 39.11 7.24 6.19
CA ASP A 122 38.99 8.44 7.00
C ASP A 122 39.23 8.17 8.50
N ARG A 123 39.11 9.22 9.31
CA ARG A 123 39.30 9.16 10.77
C ARG A 123 38.31 8.23 11.48
N GLU A 124 37.17 7.96 10.85
CA GLU A 124 36.08 7.10 11.35
C GLU A 124 36.24 5.66 10.81
N GLY A 125 37.32 5.36 10.08
CA GLY A 125 37.60 4.05 9.51
C GLY A 125 36.81 3.76 8.22
N GLY A 126 36.08 4.73 7.68
CA GLY A 126 35.31 4.59 6.45
C GLY A 126 36.20 4.70 5.21
N VAL A 127 35.97 3.84 4.22
CA VAL A 127 36.68 3.89 2.92
C VAL A 127 36.37 5.21 2.20
N VAL A 128 37.42 5.97 1.87
CA VAL A 128 37.33 7.21 1.08
C VAL A 128 37.46 6.86 -0.41
N ARG A 129 36.31 6.80 -1.09
CA ARG A 129 36.25 6.48 -2.52
C ARG A 129 36.86 7.57 -3.38
N GLN A 130 37.70 7.16 -4.32
CA GLN A 130 38.37 8.06 -5.26
C GLN A 130 37.53 8.33 -6.49
N ASN A 131 37.88 9.38 -7.23
CA ASN A 131 37.24 9.68 -8.51
C ASN A 131 37.63 8.60 -9.53
N ALA A 132 36.68 8.17 -10.34
CA ALA A 132 36.90 7.14 -11.36
C ALA A 132 36.13 7.50 -12.65
N VAL A 133 36.62 6.99 -13.77
CA VAL A 133 35.86 6.96 -15.02
C VAL A 133 35.46 5.52 -15.26
N LEU A 134 34.18 5.23 -15.08
CA LEU A 134 33.59 3.92 -15.28
C LEU A 134 33.29 3.74 -16.77
N PRO A 135 33.48 2.53 -17.32
CA PRO A 135 33.05 2.26 -18.68
C PRO A 135 31.53 2.38 -18.76
N TYR A 136 31.05 2.72 -19.95
CA TYR A 136 29.63 2.70 -20.25
C TYR A 136 28.98 1.31 -20.10
N GLY A 137 29.72 0.22 -19.95
CA GLY A 137 29.12 -1.11 -19.81
C GLY A 137 28.38 -1.56 -21.07
N LYS A 138 27.36 -2.40 -20.90
CA LYS A 138 26.60 -3.00 -22.03
C LYS A 138 25.66 -1.97 -22.68
N PRO A 139 25.51 -2.00 -24.03
CA PRO A 139 24.53 -1.17 -24.71
C PRO A 139 23.11 -1.50 -24.24
N VAL A 140 22.27 -0.48 -24.15
CA VAL A 140 20.84 -0.63 -23.81
C VAL A 140 20.14 -1.38 -24.95
N PRO A 141 19.27 -2.36 -24.65
CA PRO A 141 18.50 -3.06 -25.69
C PRO A 141 17.74 -2.07 -26.57
N ALA A 142 17.71 -2.33 -27.88
CA ALA A 142 16.85 -1.59 -28.79
C ALA A 142 15.37 -1.79 -28.40
N PRO A 143 14.48 -0.82 -28.69
CA PRO A 143 13.04 -1.01 -28.53
C PRO A 143 12.60 -2.31 -29.22
N GLY A 144 11.72 -3.05 -28.54
CA GLY A 144 11.15 -4.29 -29.06
C GLY A 144 10.18 -4.05 -30.21
N LYS A 145 9.52 -5.12 -30.66
CA LYS A 145 8.40 -5.00 -31.60
C LYS A 145 7.24 -4.30 -30.90
N TRP A 146 6.76 -3.21 -31.51
CA TRP A 146 5.57 -2.50 -31.05
C TRP A 146 4.37 -3.42 -30.92
N ARG A 147 3.66 -3.33 -29.79
CA ARG A 147 2.41 -4.07 -29.57
C ARG A 147 1.23 -3.37 -30.23
N GLU A 148 0.44 -4.13 -30.99
CA GLU A 148 -0.81 -3.63 -31.56
C GLU A 148 -1.91 -3.49 -30.51
N ALA A 149 -2.80 -2.50 -30.70
CA ALA A 149 -3.93 -2.28 -29.81
C ALA A 149 -4.86 -3.52 -29.79
N PRO A 150 -5.34 -3.96 -28.61
CA PRO A 150 -6.31 -5.04 -28.51
C PRO A 150 -7.68 -4.62 -29.07
N SER A 151 -8.51 -5.60 -29.46
CA SER A 151 -9.90 -5.33 -29.81
C SER A 151 -10.70 -4.96 -28.55
N LEU A 152 -11.47 -3.87 -28.64
CA LEU A 152 -12.40 -3.43 -27.60
C LEU A 152 -13.84 -3.93 -27.81
N GLU A 153 -14.05 -4.84 -28.76
CA GLU A 153 -15.38 -5.40 -29.03
C GLU A 153 -15.94 -6.14 -27.80
N GLY A 154 -17.12 -5.73 -27.36
CA GLY A 154 -17.79 -6.28 -26.17
C GLY A 154 -17.26 -5.76 -24.84
N PHE A 155 -16.38 -4.75 -24.84
CA PHE A 155 -15.94 -4.06 -23.63
C PHE A 155 -16.77 -2.81 -23.36
N ARG A 156 -16.90 -2.46 -22.07
CA ARG A 156 -17.59 -1.28 -21.55
C ARG A 156 -16.57 -0.27 -21.02
N PRO A 157 -16.82 1.04 -21.13
CA PRO A 157 -16.00 2.07 -20.49
C PRO A 157 -15.90 1.91 -18.97
N GLY A 158 -14.67 1.88 -18.43
CA GLY A 158 -14.32 1.80 -17.00
C GLY A 158 -13.79 3.12 -16.42
N ALA A 159 -12.85 3.06 -15.48
CA ALA A 159 -12.25 4.27 -14.89
C ALA A 159 -11.51 5.11 -15.96
N GLY A 160 -11.56 6.44 -15.83
CA GLY A 160 -10.96 7.38 -16.79
C GLY A 160 -11.79 7.61 -18.06
N LYS A 161 -12.56 6.60 -18.52
CA LYS A 161 -13.40 6.69 -19.73
C LYS A 161 -14.91 6.73 -19.45
N GLY A 162 -15.40 5.78 -18.68
CA GLY A 162 -16.82 5.61 -18.33
C GLY A 162 -17.26 6.49 -17.16
N PHE A 163 -16.36 6.73 -16.20
CA PHE A 163 -16.57 7.68 -15.12
C PHE A 163 -15.27 8.41 -14.78
N ARG A 164 -15.42 9.65 -14.29
CA ARG A 164 -14.28 10.43 -13.79
C ARG A 164 -13.96 10.02 -12.36
N SER A 165 -12.67 9.98 -12.07
CA SER A 165 -12.15 9.80 -10.72
C SER A 165 -10.96 10.72 -10.52
N VAL A 166 -10.84 11.28 -9.33
CA VAL A 166 -9.67 12.05 -8.89
C VAL A 166 -8.68 11.20 -8.08
N GLY A 167 -9.05 9.95 -7.79
CA GLY A 167 -8.29 9.10 -6.90
C GLY A 167 -8.00 9.78 -5.57
N ARG A 168 -6.72 9.77 -5.18
CA ARG A 168 -6.19 10.38 -3.96
C ARG A 168 -5.95 11.88 -4.02
N PHE A 169 -6.06 12.48 -5.19
CA PHE A 169 -5.56 13.83 -5.44
C PHE A 169 -6.61 14.92 -5.30
N GLY A 170 -7.86 14.60 -4.94
CA GLY A 170 -8.96 15.56 -5.01
C GLY A 170 -9.07 16.56 -3.86
N TYR A 171 -8.67 16.21 -2.64
CA TYR A 171 -8.92 17.09 -1.48
C TYR A 171 -7.68 17.81 -0.99
N THR A 172 -6.60 17.06 -0.81
CA THR A 172 -5.29 17.59 -0.46
C THR A 172 -4.31 17.26 -1.56
N LYS A 173 -3.08 17.77 -1.45
CA LYS A 173 -1.92 17.59 -2.36
C LYS A 173 -1.50 16.15 -2.75
N GLY A 174 -2.30 15.12 -2.40
CA GLY A 174 -2.05 13.71 -2.68
C GLY A 174 -0.84 13.14 -1.95
N ASP A 175 -1.08 12.39 -0.88
CA ASP A 175 -0.02 11.60 -0.24
C ASP A 175 0.06 10.22 -0.89
N GLY A 176 1.26 9.68 -1.07
CA GLY A 176 1.44 8.31 -1.56
C GLY A 176 1.53 8.13 -3.07
N LEU A 177 2.69 8.44 -3.62
CA LEU A 177 3.04 7.96 -4.95
C LEU A 177 3.71 6.60 -4.81
N LEU A 178 4.07 5.99 -5.93
CA LEU A 178 4.62 4.63 -5.97
C LEU A 178 5.68 4.39 -4.89
N ASP A 179 6.63 5.31 -4.70
CA ASP A 179 7.72 5.16 -3.73
C ASP A 179 8.02 6.42 -2.88
N TYR A 180 7.24 7.50 -3.01
CA TYR A 180 7.42 8.73 -2.24
C TYR A 180 6.07 9.36 -1.83
N THR A 181 6.11 10.48 -1.11
CA THR A 181 4.94 11.30 -0.76
C THR A 181 5.22 12.76 -1.04
N VAL A 182 4.15 13.54 -1.19
CA VAL A 182 4.22 14.97 -1.50
C VAL A 182 3.66 15.74 -0.32
N ALA A 183 4.42 15.83 0.77
CA ALA A 183 4.02 16.50 2.02
C ALA A 183 3.63 17.98 1.83
N GLU A 184 4.07 18.59 0.74
CA GLU A 184 3.79 19.93 0.27
C GLU A 184 4.14 19.94 -1.22
N PHE A 185 3.37 20.62 -2.08
CA PHE A 185 3.74 20.69 -3.50
C PHE A 185 5.13 21.31 -3.64
N GLY A 186 5.98 20.68 -4.45
CA GLY A 186 7.41 21.01 -4.55
C GLY A 186 8.32 20.32 -3.55
N ARG A 187 7.79 19.66 -2.51
CA ARG A 187 8.58 18.95 -1.49
C ARG A 187 8.35 17.44 -1.57
N ILE A 188 9.42 16.72 -1.91
CA ILE A 188 9.40 15.26 -2.03
C ILE A 188 9.89 14.65 -0.73
N SER A 189 9.16 13.67 -0.21
CA SER A 189 9.52 12.98 1.02
C SER A 189 9.48 11.46 0.84
N LYS A 190 10.38 10.75 1.52
CA LYS A 190 10.35 9.28 1.68
C LYS A 190 10.16 8.89 3.15
N PRO A 191 9.01 9.23 3.72
CA PRO A 191 8.68 8.94 5.11
C PRO A 191 8.68 7.45 5.51
N HIS A 192 8.68 6.49 4.58
CA HIS A 192 8.70 5.06 4.92
C HIS A 192 10.05 4.66 5.50
N VAL A 193 11.07 5.49 5.25
CA VAL A 193 12.37 5.48 5.93
C VAL A 193 12.20 5.65 7.43
N SER A 194 11.33 6.55 7.89
CA SER A 194 11.16 6.87 9.31
C SER A 194 10.58 5.72 10.13
N GLY A 195 9.91 4.76 9.48
CA GLY A 195 9.46 3.52 10.12
C GLY A 195 10.36 2.31 9.87
N HIS A 196 11.54 2.50 9.27
CA HIS A 196 12.51 1.42 9.10
C HIS A 196 13.23 1.15 10.45
N PRO A 197 13.35 -0.10 10.93
CA PRO A 197 13.92 -0.41 12.26
C PRO A 197 15.35 0.12 12.51
N ARG A 198 16.16 0.20 11.46
CA ARG A 198 17.54 0.76 11.46
C ARG A 198 17.60 2.30 11.39
N TYR A 199 16.48 3.01 11.26
CA TYR A 199 16.48 4.46 11.09
C TYR A 199 16.35 5.19 12.42
N ASP A 200 17.47 5.68 12.94
CA ASP A 200 17.54 6.28 14.28
C ASP A 200 17.37 7.81 14.31
N LYS A 201 17.12 8.46 13.16
CA LYS A 201 16.99 9.93 13.09
C LYS A 201 15.52 10.34 13.26
N ASN A 202 15.26 11.35 14.08
CA ASN A 202 13.93 11.97 14.22
C ASN A 202 13.56 12.90 13.06
N LEU A 203 14.11 12.68 11.86
CA LEU A 203 13.93 13.55 10.69
C LEU A 203 13.33 12.76 9.53
N ILE A 204 12.45 13.36 8.75
CA ILE A 204 11.95 12.76 7.50
C ILE A 204 13.02 12.91 6.42
N TRP A 205 13.27 11.88 5.61
CA TRP A 205 14.05 12.01 4.38
C TRP A 205 13.27 12.86 3.37
N HIS A 206 13.79 14.04 3.01
CA HIS A 206 13.11 14.94 2.07
C HIS A 206 14.05 15.94 1.38
N PHE A 207 13.56 16.52 0.28
CA PHE A 207 14.14 17.65 -0.42
C PHE A 207 13.06 18.44 -1.18
N SER A 208 13.38 19.66 -1.60
CA SER A 208 12.53 20.53 -2.40
C SER A 208 13.08 20.67 -3.82
N VAL A 209 12.18 20.73 -4.80
CA VAL A 209 12.48 21.03 -6.22
C VAL A 209 12.07 22.44 -6.63
N LEU A 210 11.66 23.28 -5.68
CA LEU A 210 11.14 24.61 -5.95
C LEU A 210 12.26 25.57 -6.38
N PRO A 211 12.04 26.38 -7.44
CA PRO A 211 12.95 27.45 -7.79
C PRO A 211 12.97 28.55 -6.72
N SER A 212 14.02 29.36 -6.72
CA SER A 212 14.11 30.53 -5.84
C SER A 212 12.92 31.48 -6.05
N GLY A 213 12.26 31.88 -4.96
CA GLY A 213 11.10 32.76 -4.98
C GLY A 213 9.75 32.04 -5.08
N PHE A 214 9.73 30.76 -5.46
CA PHE A 214 8.53 29.92 -5.42
C PHE A 214 8.35 29.35 -4.01
N GLU A 215 7.11 29.34 -3.52
CA GLU A 215 6.78 28.83 -2.19
C GLU A 215 6.06 27.50 -2.31
N GLY A 216 6.43 26.55 -1.46
CA GLY A 216 5.65 25.35 -1.30
C GLY A 216 4.25 25.70 -0.79
N ARG A 217 3.27 24.93 -1.25
CA ARG A 217 1.91 25.03 -0.73
C ARG A 217 1.32 23.65 -0.52
N GLY A 218 0.47 23.54 0.49
CA GLY A 218 -0.17 22.29 0.80
C GLY A 218 -0.73 22.30 2.21
N SER A 219 -1.74 21.48 2.43
CA SER A 219 -2.20 21.16 3.76
C SER A 219 -2.44 19.66 3.83
N LEU A 220 -2.04 19.08 4.96
CA LEU A 220 -2.42 17.71 5.31
C LEU A 220 -3.83 17.69 5.92
N LEU A 221 -4.25 18.77 6.58
CA LEU A 221 -5.42 18.79 7.46
C LEU A 221 -6.67 19.40 6.82
N GLU A 222 -6.50 20.25 5.82
CA GLU A 222 -7.57 21.04 5.20
C GLU A 222 -7.45 20.95 3.68
N ASN A 223 -8.58 21.10 3.00
CA ASN A 223 -8.69 21.11 1.56
C ASN A 223 -7.73 22.17 1.02
N TYR A 224 -6.91 21.78 0.05
CA TYR A 224 -6.00 22.73 -0.57
C TYR A 224 -6.80 23.77 -1.35
N GLN A 225 -6.39 25.03 -1.22
CA GLN A 225 -7.00 26.18 -1.88
C GLN A 225 -5.91 26.85 -2.70
N PRO A 226 -5.98 26.80 -4.04
CA PRO A 226 -5.00 27.46 -4.91
C PRO A 226 -4.93 28.96 -4.60
N GLY A 227 -3.71 29.47 -4.44
CA GLY A 227 -3.44 30.90 -4.32
C GLY A 227 -3.54 31.64 -5.67
N PRO A 228 -3.38 32.98 -5.66
CA PRO A 228 -3.30 33.75 -6.90
C PRO A 228 -2.15 33.26 -7.80
N GLY A 229 -2.45 32.99 -9.07
CA GLY A 229 -1.46 32.48 -10.04
C GLY A 229 -1.15 30.99 -9.90
N GLU A 230 -1.90 30.25 -9.07
CA GLU A 230 -1.82 28.80 -8.96
C GLU A 230 -2.93 28.09 -9.73
N GLU A 231 -2.59 26.99 -10.40
CA GLU A 231 -3.52 26.11 -11.09
C GLU A 231 -3.28 24.66 -10.65
N ILE A 232 -4.35 23.91 -10.41
CA ILE A 232 -4.29 22.48 -10.05
C ILE A 232 -5.27 21.70 -10.91
N SER A 233 -4.85 20.53 -11.37
CA SER A 233 -5.71 19.55 -12.03
C SER A 233 -5.36 18.16 -11.53
N ALA A 234 -6.37 17.36 -11.20
CA ALA A 234 -6.23 16.05 -10.59
C ALA A 234 -7.05 15.01 -11.34
N GLU A 235 -6.47 13.82 -11.49
CA GLU A 235 -7.09 12.64 -12.07
C GLU A 235 -6.70 11.40 -11.26
N TRP A 236 -7.38 10.29 -11.48
CA TRP A 236 -7.11 9.03 -10.78
C TRP A 236 -5.71 8.42 -11.01
N THR A 237 -4.94 8.98 -11.94
CA THR A 237 -3.56 8.61 -12.30
C THR A 237 -2.51 9.61 -11.82
N GLY A 238 -2.88 10.81 -11.34
CA GLY A 238 -1.91 11.85 -11.01
C GLY A 238 -2.48 13.23 -10.74
N VAL A 239 -1.59 14.18 -10.46
CA VAL A 239 -1.92 15.59 -10.24
C VAL A 239 -0.88 16.49 -10.88
N ARG A 240 -1.36 17.55 -11.56
CA ARG A 240 -0.57 18.64 -12.11
C ARG A 240 -0.83 19.90 -11.30
N TRP A 241 0.24 20.54 -10.84
CA TRP A 241 0.22 21.77 -10.08
C TRP A 241 1.15 22.79 -10.72
N SER A 242 0.67 24.01 -10.93
CA SER A 242 1.40 25.10 -11.58
C SER A 242 1.36 26.37 -10.73
N GLN A 243 2.48 27.09 -10.69
CA GLN A 243 2.59 28.44 -10.16
C GLN A 243 3.13 29.40 -11.25
N LYS A 244 2.59 30.61 -11.30
CA LYS A 244 3.06 31.71 -12.15
C LYS A 244 3.52 32.90 -11.30
N GLN A 245 4.68 33.46 -11.60
CA GLN A 245 5.22 34.68 -11.01
C GLN A 245 5.72 35.63 -12.10
N GLY A 246 4.93 36.66 -12.42
CA GLY A 246 5.19 37.49 -13.59
C GLY A 246 5.13 36.65 -14.86
N ASP A 247 6.19 36.72 -15.67
CA ASP A 247 6.34 35.92 -16.89
C ASP A 247 6.94 34.52 -16.63
N SER A 248 7.40 34.25 -15.41
CA SER A 248 7.99 32.97 -15.04
C SER A 248 6.91 31.98 -14.60
N PHE A 249 7.04 30.71 -14.98
CA PHE A 249 6.17 29.64 -14.52
C PHE A 249 6.97 28.43 -14.04
N PHE A 250 6.33 27.66 -13.15
CA PHE A 250 6.82 26.39 -12.67
C PHE A 250 5.64 25.43 -12.55
N THR A 251 5.77 24.23 -13.11
CA THR A 251 4.76 23.18 -13.07
C THR A 251 5.37 21.88 -12.60
N LEU A 252 4.68 21.19 -11.70
CA LEU A 252 5.01 19.85 -11.23
C LEU A 252 3.88 18.88 -11.55
N GLU A 253 4.28 17.71 -12.04
CA GLU A 253 3.35 16.62 -12.37
C GLU A 253 3.76 15.33 -11.68
N TYR A 254 2.91 14.92 -10.76
CA TYR A 254 3.02 13.70 -9.98
C TYR A 254 2.14 12.62 -10.61
N SER A 255 2.61 11.37 -10.63
CA SER A 255 1.85 10.29 -11.26
C SER A 255 1.98 8.96 -10.53
N LEU A 256 0.91 8.18 -10.61
CA LEU A 256 0.84 6.79 -10.20
C LEU A 256 1.24 5.84 -11.35
N ILE A 257 1.24 6.31 -12.61
CA ILE A 257 1.56 5.51 -13.82
C ILE A 257 2.93 5.84 -14.40
N ALA A 258 3.58 6.90 -13.92
CA ALA A 258 4.96 7.23 -14.24
C ALA A 258 5.78 7.38 -12.95
N PRO A 259 6.91 6.65 -12.80
CA PRO A 259 7.77 6.77 -11.62
C PRO A 259 8.35 8.17 -11.42
N GLU A 260 8.62 8.88 -12.51
CA GLU A 260 9.30 10.15 -12.49
C GLU A 260 8.34 11.33 -12.24
N LEU A 261 8.77 12.22 -11.34
CA LEU A 261 8.22 13.56 -11.19
C LEU A 261 8.64 14.40 -12.40
N LEU A 262 7.69 15.05 -13.05
CA LEU A 262 7.97 15.94 -14.17
C LEU A 262 7.89 17.40 -13.74
N ILE A 263 8.95 18.14 -14.07
CA ILE A 263 9.11 19.57 -13.85
C ILE A 263 9.02 20.26 -15.21
N ARG A 264 8.21 21.31 -15.32
CA ARG A 264 8.23 22.23 -16.47
C ARG A 264 8.41 23.66 -16.00
N THR A 265 9.31 24.39 -16.68
CA THR A 265 9.59 25.79 -16.33
C THR A 265 10.31 26.50 -17.47
N ASN A 266 10.07 27.80 -17.60
CA ASN A 266 10.84 28.70 -18.47
C ASN A 266 12.06 29.32 -17.76
N LEU A 267 12.36 28.89 -16.53
CA LEU A 267 13.57 29.32 -15.83
C LEU A 267 14.81 28.68 -16.46
N THR A 268 15.96 29.32 -16.30
CA THR A 268 17.27 28.85 -16.75
C THR A 268 18.03 28.05 -15.68
N SER A 269 17.33 27.63 -14.63
CA SER A 269 17.93 26.86 -13.54
C SER A 269 16.98 25.83 -12.93
N LEU A 270 17.57 24.75 -12.40
CA LEU A 270 16.91 23.74 -11.57
C LEU A 270 17.62 23.67 -10.23
N ARG A 271 16.86 23.44 -9.16
CA ARG A 271 17.37 23.43 -7.80
C ARG A 271 16.84 22.22 -7.04
N LEU A 272 17.72 21.54 -6.33
CA LEU A 272 17.40 20.60 -5.25
C LEU A 272 17.84 21.27 -3.95
N SER A 273 16.90 21.71 -3.12
CA SER A 273 17.19 22.42 -1.87
C SER A 273 16.56 21.74 -0.66
N GLU A 274 16.84 22.25 0.54
CA GLU A 274 16.32 21.69 1.79
C GLU A 274 16.63 20.20 1.93
N LEU A 275 17.81 19.77 1.44
CA LEU A 275 18.28 18.39 1.48
C LEU A 275 18.46 17.98 2.96
N CYS A 276 17.46 17.31 3.52
CA CYS A 276 17.40 16.97 4.94
C CYS A 276 17.48 15.46 5.19
N GLY A 277 18.02 15.08 6.35
CA GLY A 277 18.14 13.68 6.77
C GLY A 277 19.32 12.97 6.11
N SER A 278 19.06 11.88 5.39
CA SER A 278 20.08 11.10 4.65
C SER A 278 20.06 11.44 3.14
N ALA A 279 19.57 12.62 2.75
CA ALA A 279 19.53 13.08 1.36
C ALA A 279 20.78 13.87 0.92
N ALA A 280 21.79 14.02 1.79
CA ALA A 280 22.93 14.90 1.56
C ALA A 280 24.01 14.25 0.68
N CYS A 281 23.75 14.10 -0.61
CA CYS A 281 24.64 13.46 -1.58
C CYS A 281 26.05 14.07 -1.58
N ARG A 282 27.08 13.22 -1.64
CA ARG A 282 28.50 13.63 -1.70
C ARG A 282 29.10 13.41 -3.08
N ARG A 283 28.50 12.53 -3.88
CA ARG A 283 29.01 12.10 -5.18
C ARG A 283 27.97 12.27 -6.28
N VAL A 284 28.47 12.32 -7.50
CA VAL A 284 27.67 12.37 -8.72
C VAL A 284 28.19 11.34 -9.73
N LEU A 285 27.28 10.72 -10.47
CA LEU A 285 27.59 10.01 -11.71
C LEU A 285 27.22 10.90 -12.91
N LEU A 286 28.20 11.15 -13.78
CA LEU A 286 28.07 12.03 -14.96
C LEU A 286 28.47 11.25 -16.22
N PRO A 287 27.55 11.00 -17.17
CA PRO A 287 27.91 10.44 -18.46
C PRO A 287 28.64 11.49 -19.31
N LEU A 288 29.96 11.32 -19.48
CA LEU A 288 30.84 12.17 -20.30
C LEU A 288 31.38 11.39 -21.49
N ARG A 289 31.90 12.08 -22.51
CA ARG A 289 32.38 11.45 -23.76
C ARG A 289 33.24 10.19 -23.57
N ASP A 290 34.12 10.18 -22.58
CA ASP A 290 35.10 9.09 -22.35
C ASP A 290 34.63 8.04 -21.34
N GLY A 291 33.40 8.15 -20.83
CA GLY A 291 32.80 7.22 -19.86
C GLY A 291 31.94 7.90 -18.81
N ILE A 292 31.55 7.16 -17.78
CA ILE A 292 30.74 7.69 -16.67
C ILE A 292 31.69 8.13 -15.55
N ALA A 293 31.82 9.44 -15.36
CA ALA A 293 32.61 9.99 -14.27
C ALA A 293 31.85 9.80 -12.94
N ASP A 294 32.45 9.03 -12.04
CA ASP A 294 32.07 8.91 -10.63
C ASP A 294 33.01 9.80 -9.81
N ARG A 295 32.50 10.91 -9.26
CA ARG A 295 33.35 11.87 -8.54
C ARG A 295 32.63 12.67 -7.45
N THR A 296 33.43 13.26 -6.57
CA THR A 296 33.01 14.33 -5.65
C THR A 296 33.06 15.70 -6.33
N ASP A 297 32.55 16.74 -5.66
CA ASP A 297 32.73 18.12 -6.11
C ASP A 297 34.19 18.58 -5.95
N ASP A 298 34.61 19.48 -6.84
CA ASP A 298 35.80 20.30 -6.65
C ASP A 298 35.35 21.73 -6.30
N ASN A 299 35.64 22.15 -5.07
CA ASN A 299 35.28 23.48 -4.56
C ASN A 299 33.81 23.89 -4.81
N GLY A 300 32.86 22.98 -4.58
CA GLY A 300 31.43 23.23 -4.77
C GLY A 300 30.94 23.08 -6.21
N VAL A 301 31.76 22.54 -7.12
CA VAL A 301 31.39 22.28 -8.52
C VAL A 301 31.45 20.78 -8.80
N PHE A 302 30.31 20.19 -9.13
CA PHE A 302 30.23 18.79 -9.56
C PHE A 302 30.52 18.62 -11.06
N TYR A 303 30.19 19.62 -11.87
CA TYR A 303 30.32 19.61 -13.33
C TYR A 303 30.43 21.03 -13.87
N ASP A 304 31.32 21.21 -14.84
CA ASP A 304 31.52 22.44 -15.60
C ASP A 304 31.72 22.10 -17.08
N ARG A 305 30.77 22.49 -17.93
CA ARG A 305 30.78 22.13 -19.35
C ARG A 305 32.05 22.60 -20.06
N SER A 306 32.63 23.72 -19.64
CA SER A 306 33.86 24.26 -20.25
C SER A 306 35.09 23.38 -20.01
N ALA A 307 35.12 22.67 -18.88
CA ALA A 307 36.20 21.77 -18.50
C ALA A 307 35.94 20.31 -18.87
N ASP A 308 34.69 19.85 -18.68
CA ASP A 308 34.30 18.45 -18.83
C ASP A 308 33.77 18.11 -20.24
N GLY A 309 33.42 19.12 -21.04
CA GLY A 309 32.61 18.96 -22.25
C GLY A 309 31.14 18.71 -21.93
N SER A 310 30.29 18.64 -22.97
CA SER A 310 28.86 18.35 -22.81
C SER A 310 28.64 16.94 -22.24
N LEU A 311 27.58 16.79 -21.44
CA LEU A 311 27.09 15.46 -21.06
C LEU A 311 26.77 14.65 -22.33
N ALA A 312 27.09 13.36 -22.29
CA ALA A 312 26.93 12.45 -23.42
C ALA A 312 25.59 11.71 -23.40
N GLU A 313 24.93 11.63 -22.24
CA GLU A 313 23.61 11.05 -22.08
C GLU A 313 22.75 12.00 -21.23
N ASN A 314 21.43 11.86 -21.34
CA ASN A 314 20.44 12.78 -20.78
C ASN A 314 20.17 12.62 -19.27
N TRP A 315 21.04 11.94 -18.53
CA TRP A 315 20.82 11.64 -17.11
C TRP A 315 22.05 11.92 -16.25
N LEU A 316 21.82 12.11 -14.96
CA LEU A 316 22.86 12.13 -13.93
C LEU A 316 22.28 11.62 -12.60
N LEU A 317 23.15 11.14 -11.73
CA LEU A 317 22.74 10.56 -10.44
C LEU A 317 23.49 11.19 -9.28
N PHE A 318 22.77 11.73 -8.31
CA PHE A 318 23.33 12.13 -7.02
C PHE A 318 23.18 10.99 -6.01
N TYR A 319 24.26 10.66 -5.31
CA TYR A 319 24.28 9.57 -4.34
C TYR A 319 25.40 9.75 -3.31
N ASP A 320 25.53 8.76 -2.43
CA ASP A 320 26.48 8.67 -1.32
C ASP A 320 26.31 9.81 -0.31
N ASN A 321 25.27 9.71 0.53
CA ASN A 321 25.09 10.60 1.67
C ASN A 321 25.96 10.23 2.88
N GLY A 322 26.66 9.09 2.81
CA GLY A 322 27.54 8.58 3.86
C GLY A 322 26.86 8.00 5.10
N ALA A 323 25.54 7.81 5.09
CA ALA A 323 24.81 7.19 6.19
C ALA A 323 23.57 6.43 5.69
N PHE A 324 23.01 5.57 6.56
CA PHE A 324 21.73 4.91 6.29
C PHE A 324 20.54 5.87 6.45
N PRO A 325 19.50 5.75 5.60
CA PRO A 325 19.51 5.03 4.33
C PRO A 325 20.21 5.85 3.25
N GLU A 326 20.91 5.17 2.36
CA GLU A 326 21.27 5.70 1.05
C GLU A 326 20.11 5.56 0.08
N ILE A 327 19.72 6.70 -0.51
CA ILE A 327 18.65 6.81 -1.50
C ILE A 327 19.15 7.73 -2.63
N PRO A 328 19.55 7.17 -3.79
CA PRO A 328 20.01 7.95 -4.92
C PRO A 328 18.90 8.78 -5.57
N ILE A 329 19.25 9.97 -6.06
CA ILE A 329 18.36 10.88 -6.78
C ILE A 329 18.79 10.95 -8.25
N LEU A 330 17.94 10.49 -9.16
CA LEU A 330 18.14 10.54 -10.61
C LEU A 330 17.53 11.83 -11.16
N LEU A 331 18.30 12.57 -11.96
CA LEU A 331 17.80 13.64 -12.82
C LEU A 331 17.90 13.24 -14.28
N ILE A 332 16.83 13.50 -15.04
CA ILE A 332 16.76 13.33 -16.49
C ILE A 332 16.51 14.72 -17.09
N LEU A 333 17.36 15.13 -18.02
CA LEU A 333 17.47 16.51 -18.49
C LEU A 333 17.18 16.59 -19.99
N ARG A 334 16.53 17.68 -20.39
CA ARG A 334 16.36 18.01 -21.81
C ARG A 334 17.69 18.33 -22.51
N THR A 335 18.59 19.02 -21.82
CA THR A 335 19.86 19.48 -22.39
C THR A 335 20.96 19.45 -21.35
N SER A 336 22.22 19.53 -21.79
CA SER A 336 23.37 19.59 -20.88
C SER A 336 23.34 20.91 -20.10
N PRO A 337 23.52 20.91 -18.76
CA PRO A 337 23.70 22.14 -18.00
C PRO A 337 25.03 22.81 -18.38
N GLU A 338 25.18 24.10 -18.12
CA GLU A 338 26.48 24.79 -18.12
C GLU A 338 27.30 24.34 -16.92
N GLN A 339 26.64 24.29 -15.76
CA GLN A 339 27.32 24.00 -14.51
C GLN A 339 26.37 23.34 -13.51
N ILE A 340 26.93 22.47 -12.67
CA ILE A 340 26.25 21.88 -11.51
C ILE A 340 27.03 22.26 -10.27
N ARG A 341 26.41 23.07 -9.40
CA ARG A 341 27.00 23.56 -8.16
C ARG A 341 26.37 22.90 -6.95
N VAL A 342 27.14 22.71 -5.90
CA VAL A 342 26.68 22.20 -4.61
C VAL A 342 27.11 23.14 -3.50
N THR A 343 26.15 23.53 -2.68
CA THR A 343 26.39 24.22 -1.41
C THR A 343 26.41 23.19 -0.29
N ARG A 344 27.47 23.20 0.52
CA ARG A 344 27.68 22.23 1.61
C ARG A 344 27.60 22.90 2.97
N ASN A 345 27.00 22.21 3.95
CA ASN A 345 27.00 22.65 5.34
C ASN A 345 28.33 22.41 6.05
N ALA A 346 28.41 22.83 7.32
CA ALA A 346 29.59 22.65 8.17
C ALA A 346 30.03 21.18 8.35
N LYS A 347 29.16 20.20 8.10
CA LYS A 347 29.48 18.75 8.14
C LYS A 347 29.89 18.21 6.76
N GLY A 348 30.00 19.05 5.73
CA GLY A 348 30.34 18.66 4.36
C GLY A 348 29.18 18.05 3.56
N ASN A 349 27.98 18.02 4.14
CA ASN A 349 26.78 17.47 3.52
C ASN A 349 26.15 18.51 2.57
N ALA A 350 25.63 18.06 1.41
CA ALA A 350 24.92 18.95 0.48
C ALA A 350 23.66 19.52 1.13
N GLU A 351 23.48 20.85 1.07
CA GLU A 351 22.26 21.58 1.46
C GLU A 351 21.45 22.01 0.25
N GLU A 352 22.16 22.31 -0.85
CA GLU A 352 21.57 22.69 -2.12
C GLU A 352 22.43 22.18 -3.28
N ILE A 353 21.77 21.73 -4.34
CA ILE A 353 22.37 21.46 -5.64
C ILE A 353 21.65 22.30 -6.70
N SER A 354 22.40 23.09 -7.45
CA SER A 354 21.88 24.03 -8.45
C SER A 354 22.47 23.73 -9.82
N LEU A 355 21.60 23.49 -10.80
CA LEU A 355 21.95 23.28 -12.21
C LEU A 355 21.61 24.56 -12.99
N VAL A 356 22.59 25.10 -13.72
CA VAL A 356 22.44 26.33 -14.51
C VAL A 356 22.50 25.98 -16.00
N PHE A 357 21.65 26.60 -16.81
CA PHE A 357 21.52 26.36 -18.25
C PHE A 357 21.65 27.67 -19.03
N ASP A 358 22.10 27.61 -20.29
CA ASP A 358 22.16 28.79 -21.18
C ASP A 358 20.79 29.24 -21.66
N ASN A 359 19.87 28.28 -21.76
CA ASN A 359 18.51 28.45 -22.23
C ASN A 359 17.52 28.01 -21.15
N GLU A 360 16.24 28.24 -21.40
CA GLU A 360 15.17 27.73 -20.56
C GLU A 360 15.27 26.21 -20.41
N VAL A 361 15.02 25.73 -19.19
CA VAL A 361 15.00 24.30 -18.89
C VAL A 361 13.95 23.59 -19.73
N GLU A 362 12.79 24.23 -19.91
CA GLU A 362 11.55 23.71 -20.51
C GLU A 362 10.98 22.51 -19.75
N TRP A 363 11.74 21.42 -19.63
CA TRP A 363 11.40 20.27 -18.81
C TRP A 363 12.62 19.57 -18.21
N ALA A 364 12.40 18.96 -17.04
CA ALA A 364 13.31 17.99 -16.41
C ALA A 364 12.49 17.00 -15.58
N MET A 365 13.07 15.84 -15.30
CA MET A 365 12.39 14.80 -14.53
C MET A 365 13.26 14.31 -13.38
N VAL A 366 12.62 14.03 -12.24
CA VAL A 366 13.26 13.54 -11.02
C VAL A 366 12.73 12.14 -10.73
N GLY A 367 13.61 11.20 -10.44
CA GLY A 367 13.24 9.82 -10.13
C GLY A 367 14.13 9.17 -9.09
N PHE A 368 13.72 7.97 -8.68
CA PHE A 368 14.45 7.14 -7.72
C PHE A 368 14.68 5.76 -8.35
N PRO A 369 15.89 5.47 -8.85
CA PRO A 369 16.13 4.29 -9.69
C PRO A 369 15.81 2.97 -8.98
N HIS A 370 15.86 2.96 -7.64
CA HIS A 370 15.65 1.79 -6.80
C HIS A 370 14.34 1.81 -6.01
N GLY A 371 13.42 2.75 -6.28
CA GLY A 371 12.12 2.83 -5.62
C GLY A 371 12.23 2.91 -4.08
N ILE A 372 11.58 1.98 -3.37
CA ILE A 372 11.60 1.91 -1.88
C ILE A 372 12.85 1.23 -1.30
N ALA A 373 13.78 0.74 -2.11
CA ALA A 373 14.98 0.10 -1.60
C ALA A 373 15.89 1.12 -0.90
N MET A 374 16.48 0.70 0.21
CA MET A 374 17.35 1.51 1.07
C MET A 374 18.67 0.78 1.28
N PHE A 375 19.78 1.49 1.10
CA PHE A 375 21.11 0.88 1.13
C PHE A 375 21.95 1.40 2.30
N GLN A 376 22.88 0.59 2.77
CA GLN A 376 23.98 1.02 3.64
C GLN A 376 25.12 1.60 2.77
N PRO A 377 25.96 2.50 3.31
CA PRO A 377 27.13 3.00 2.58
C PRO A 377 28.05 1.89 2.03
N VAL A 378 28.16 0.76 2.74
CA VAL A 378 28.95 -0.41 2.31
C VAL A 378 28.34 -1.14 1.11
N ASP A 379 27.03 -1.04 0.89
CA ASP A 379 26.33 -1.73 -0.21
C ASP A 379 26.62 -1.10 -1.57
N LEU A 380 27.11 0.15 -1.60
CA LEU A 380 27.32 0.93 -2.82
C LEU A 380 28.54 0.44 -3.64
N ASN A 381 28.89 -0.82 -3.60
CA ASN A 381 30.07 -1.39 -4.26
C ASN A 381 29.98 -1.36 -5.80
N SER A 382 31.00 -1.88 -6.49
CA SER A 382 31.06 -1.87 -7.96
C SER A 382 29.89 -2.59 -8.63
N ALA A 383 29.37 -3.67 -8.05
CA ALA A 383 28.21 -4.39 -8.61
C ALA A 383 26.93 -3.56 -8.48
N TRP A 384 26.76 -2.84 -7.36
CA TRP A 384 25.67 -1.89 -7.20
C TRP A 384 25.75 -0.74 -8.21
N LEU A 385 26.96 -0.21 -8.45
CA LEU A 385 27.19 0.86 -9.43
C LEU A 385 26.82 0.41 -10.85
N GLU A 386 27.27 -0.77 -11.29
CA GLU A 386 26.95 -1.31 -12.61
C GLU A 386 25.43 -1.47 -12.81
N ASN A 387 24.74 -2.03 -11.82
CA ASN A 387 23.29 -2.17 -11.85
C ASN A 387 22.57 -0.81 -11.86
N THR A 388 23.04 0.14 -11.04
CA THR A 388 22.44 1.48 -10.95
C THR A 388 22.57 2.26 -12.25
N ILE A 389 23.72 2.17 -12.93
CA ILE A 389 23.92 2.77 -14.27
C ILE A 389 22.91 2.19 -15.26
N SER A 390 22.71 0.87 -15.26
CA SER A 390 21.71 0.22 -16.12
C SER A 390 20.30 0.74 -15.85
N PHE A 391 19.91 0.90 -14.58
CA PHE A 391 18.62 1.49 -14.22
C PHE A 391 18.49 2.93 -14.70
N CYS A 392 19.50 3.78 -14.48
CA CYS A 392 19.45 5.19 -14.89
C CYS A 392 19.22 5.32 -16.40
N ARG A 393 19.90 4.52 -17.21
CA ARG A 393 19.71 4.53 -18.66
C ARG A 393 18.38 4.00 -19.14
N ASN A 394 17.87 2.94 -18.51
CA ASN A 394 16.56 2.43 -18.86
C ASN A 394 15.49 3.47 -18.53
N ARG A 395 15.57 4.10 -17.35
CA ARG A 395 14.67 5.17 -16.89
C ARG A 395 14.77 6.40 -17.78
N SER A 396 15.96 6.79 -18.20
CA SER A 396 16.16 7.97 -19.07
C SER A 396 15.48 7.87 -20.43
N ARG A 397 15.08 6.65 -20.85
CA ARG A 397 14.32 6.39 -22.07
C ARG A 397 12.83 6.23 -21.81
N THR A 398 12.45 5.53 -20.74
CA THR A 398 11.03 5.35 -20.38
C THR A 398 10.40 6.67 -19.93
N ALA A 399 11.16 7.50 -19.22
CA ALA A 399 10.70 8.83 -18.80
C ALA A 399 10.38 9.74 -20.00
N LEU A 400 11.04 9.57 -21.15
CA LEU A 400 10.74 10.33 -22.36
C LEU A 400 9.49 9.85 -23.11
N ALA A 401 8.95 8.67 -22.79
CA ALA A 401 7.67 8.20 -23.31
C ALA A 401 6.75 7.99 -22.10
N ARG A 402 6.40 9.09 -21.45
CA ARG A 402 5.78 9.11 -20.14
C ARG A 402 4.26 8.90 -20.25
N PRO A 403 3.68 7.85 -19.63
CA PRO A 403 2.23 7.76 -19.48
C PRO A 403 1.69 8.96 -18.69
N SER A 404 0.68 9.65 -19.23
CA SER A 404 0.10 10.86 -18.65
C SER A 404 -1.35 10.65 -18.20
N ALA A 405 -2.10 9.78 -18.87
CA ALA A 405 -3.47 9.40 -18.50
C ALA A 405 -3.74 7.92 -18.81
N CYS A 406 -4.78 7.38 -18.20
CA CYS A 406 -5.20 5.99 -18.38
C CYS A 406 -6.73 5.94 -18.51
N GLU A 407 -7.19 5.28 -19.57
CA GLU A 407 -8.58 4.93 -19.80
C GLU A 407 -8.73 3.41 -19.69
N GLU A 408 -9.67 2.95 -18.88
CA GLU A 408 -9.98 1.52 -18.76
C GLU A 408 -11.21 1.13 -19.54
N TYR A 409 -11.19 -0.10 -20.05
CA TYR A 409 -12.32 -0.79 -20.65
C TYR A 409 -12.45 -2.16 -19.99
N PHE A 410 -13.64 -2.54 -19.56
CA PHE A 410 -13.86 -3.78 -18.84
C PHE A 410 -14.95 -4.64 -19.48
N ARG A 411 -14.86 -5.95 -19.26
CA ARG A 411 -15.89 -6.91 -19.61
C ARG A 411 -16.08 -7.87 -18.45
N VAL A 412 -17.32 -7.98 -17.98
CA VAL A 412 -17.70 -8.94 -16.94
C VAL A 412 -17.87 -10.31 -17.60
N GLU A 413 -17.11 -11.29 -17.13
CA GLU A 413 -17.24 -12.71 -17.48
C GLU A 413 -17.86 -13.46 -16.30
N ASN A 414 -18.06 -14.78 -16.43
CA ASN A 414 -18.83 -15.55 -15.43
C ASN A 414 -18.24 -15.49 -14.01
N ASP A 415 -16.90 -15.50 -13.89
CA ASP A 415 -16.16 -15.56 -12.63
C ASP A 415 -15.01 -14.54 -12.52
N SER A 416 -14.86 -13.68 -13.52
CA SER A 416 -13.78 -12.71 -13.61
C SER A 416 -14.20 -11.44 -14.34
N VAL A 417 -13.42 -10.39 -14.17
CA VAL A 417 -13.52 -9.16 -14.94
C VAL A 417 -12.24 -9.02 -15.74
N LYS A 418 -12.38 -8.96 -17.06
CA LYS A 418 -11.29 -8.66 -17.97
C LYS A 418 -11.18 -7.15 -18.13
N ILE A 419 -9.98 -6.59 -17.97
CA ILE A 419 -9.72 -5.15 -18.04
C ILE A 419 -8.59 -4.88 -19.04
N ILE A 420 -8.83 -3.93 -19.93
CA ILE A 420 -7.87 -3.37 -20.86
C ILE A 420 -7.60 -1.93 -20.42
N GLN A 421 -6.34 -1.55 -20.32
CA GLN A 421 -5.91 -0.19 -20.06
C GLN A 421 -5.30 0.41 -21.33
N GLU A 422 -5.76 1.60 -21.70
CA GLU A 422 -5.19 2.44 -22.75
C GLU A 422 -4.47 3.61 -22.08
N PHE A 423 -3.17 3.74 -22.34
CA PHE A 423 -2.36 4.83 -21.82
C PHE A 423 -2.20 5.92 -22.86
N GLN A 424 -2.53 7.15 -22.48
CA GLN A 424 -2.08 8.32 -23.22
C GLN A 424 -0.63 8.57 -22.84
N VAL A 425 0.25 8.66 -23.83
CA VAL A 425 1.69 8.82 -23.61
C VAL A 425 2.15 10.16 -24.15
N GLU A 426 2.81 10.94 -23.30
CA GLU A 426 3.51 12.15 -23.69
C GLU A 426 4.96 11.81 -24.06
N VAL A 427 5.33 12.12 -25.30
CA VAL A 427 6.67 11.84 -25.83
C VAL A 427 7.52 13.12 -25.82
N PHE A 428 8.66 13.06 -25.13
CA PHE A 428 9.62 14.15 -24.99
C PHE A 428 10.79 13.95 -25.94
N THR A 429 11.38 15.06 -26.36
CA THR A 429 12.64 15.09 -27.12
C THR A 429 13.69 15.85 -26.33
N ASP A 430 14.91 15.34 -26.36
CA ASP A 430 16.08 15.95 -25.71
C ASP A 430 17.17 16.27 -26.73
N ALA A 431 18.13 17.09 -26.31
CA ALA A 431 19.28 17.50 -27.13
C ALA A 431 20.34 16.39 -27.28
N PHE A 432 20.19 15.28 -26.55
CA PHE A 432 21.12 14.15 -26.54
C PHE A 432 20.78 13.11 -27.62
N GLY A 433 19.58 13.19 -28.22
CA GLY A 433 19.09 12.22 -29.19
C GLY A 433 18.68 10.90 -28.54
N THR A 434 18.30 10.93 -27.26
CA THR A 434 17.84 9.73 -26.54
C THR A 434 16.55 9.22 -27.18
N VAL A 435 16.51 7.93 -27.51
CA VAL A 435 15.32 7.31 -28.13
C VAL A 435 14.32 6.95 -27.03
N PRO A 436 13.11 7.56 -27.02
CA PRO A 436 12.07 7.25 -26.05
C PRO A 436 11.65 5.78 -26.12
N ARG A 437 11.20 5.23 -24.99
CA ARG A 437 10.74 3.84 -24.91
C ARG A 437 9.41 3.74 -24.16
N HIS A 438 8.36 3.41 -24.90
CA HIS A 438 7.02 3.28 -24.34
C HIS A 438 6.91 2.09 -23.39
N TYR A 439 5.98 2.19 -22.44
CA TYR A 439 5.62 1.10 -21.54
C TYR A 439 4.19 1.31 -21.01
N ALA A 440 3.50 0.20 -20.78
CA ALA A 440 2.16 0.16 -20.20
C ALA A 440 2.22 -0.52 -18.83
N PRO A 441 2.20 0.24 -17.71
CA PRO A 441 2.38 -0.31 -16.37
C PRO A 441 1.14 -1.05 -15.87
N TYR A 442 1.33 -1.84 -14.81
CA TYR A 442 0.25 -2.49 -14.03
C TYR A 442 0.17 -1.93 -12.61
N PRO A 443 -1.04 -1.80 -12.05
CA PRO A 443 -1.22 -1.54 -10.62
C PRO A 443 -0.42 -2.54 -9.76
N PRO A 444 0.47 -2.09 -8.86
CA PRO A 444 1.39 -2.98 -8.15
C PRO A 444 0.75 -4.11 -7.32
N PRO A 445 -0.45 -3.96 -6.71
CA PRO A 445 -1.11 -5.07 -6.03
C PRO A 445 -1.37 -6.29 -6.92
N LEU A 446 -1.57 -6.09 -8.23
CA LEU A 446 -1.75 -7.20 -9.18
C LEU A 446 -0.49 -8.06 -9.29
N ALA A 447 0.69 -7.42 -9.31
CA ALA A 447 1.97 -8.12 -9.41
C ALA A 447 2.30 -8.92 -8.14
N LEU A 448 1.77 -8.51 -6.99
CA LEU A 448 1.83 -9.31 -5.75
C LEU A 448 0.87 -10.51 -5.80
N ALA A 449 -0.35 -10.32 -6.31
CA ALA A 449 -1.38 -11.35 -6.29
C ALA A 449 -1.21 -12.42 -7.38
N ALA A 450 -0.83 -12.03 -8.61
CA ALA A 450 -0.76 -12.93 -9.78
C ALA A 450 0.09 -14.21 -9.58
N PRO A 451 1.24 -14.18 -8.87
CA PRO A 451 2.01 -15.41 -8.60
C PRO A 451 1.33 -16.41 -7.66
N HIS A 452 0.34 -15.96 -6.88
CA HIS A 452 -0.29 -16.73 -5.80
C HIS A 452 -1.76 -17.04 -6.07
N VAL A 453 -2.43 -16.24 -6.90
CA VAL A 453 -3.85 -16.38 -7.24
C VAL A 453 -3.97 -16.59 -8.75
N PRO A 454 -4.17 -17.84 -9.24
CA PRO A 454 -4.21 -18.18 -10.67
C PRO A 454 -5.28 -17.41 -11.48
N GLU A 455 -6.33 -16.95 -10.82
CA GLU A 455 -7.38 -16.13 -11.41
C GLU A 455 -6.98 -14.67 -11.65
N VAL A 456 -5.92 -14.18 -10.98
CA VAL A 456 -5.32 -12.88 -11.29
C VAL A 456 -4.30 -13.09 -12.40
N LYS A 457 -4.63 -12.63 -13.60
CA LYS A 457 -3.83 -12.86 -14.80
C LYS A 457 -3.33 -11.53 -15.35
N LEU A 458 -2.02 -11.40 -15.41
CA LEU A 458 -1.36 -10.42 -16.28
C LEU A 458 -1.16 -11.05 -17.65
N GLU A 459 -1.07 -10.24 -18.70
CA GLU A 459 -0.74 -10.76 -20.01
C GLU A 459 0.68 -11.38 -20.07
N PRO A 460 0.96 -12.27 -21.04
CA PRO A 460 2.27 -12.92 -21.16
C PRO A 460 3.47 -11.99 -21.38
N GLY A 461 3.26 -10.77 -21.90
CA GLY A 461 4.30 -9.76 -22.11
C GLY A 461 4.63 -8.90 -20.89
N ALA A 462 3.90 -9.07 -19.77
CA ALA A 462 4.17 -8.35 -18.54
C ALA A 462 5.51 -8.79 -17.93
N SER A 463 6.31 -7.83 -17.50
CA SER A 463 7.61 -8.08 -16.89
C SER A 463 7.88 -7.11 -15.73
N ASP A 464 8.77 -7.51 -14.82
CA ASP A 464 9.21 -6.65 -13.72
C ASP A 464 9.89 -5.41 -14.30
N PHE A 465 9.36 -4.24 -13.96
CA PHE A 465 9.90 -2.95 -14.40
C PHE A 465 11.18 -2.57 -13.66
N GLY A 466 11.59 -3.35 -12.65
CA GLY A 466 12.76 -3.10 -11.81
C GLY A 466 12.54 -1.93 -10.84
N LEU A 467 11.29 -1.68 -10.43
CA LEU A 467 10.95 -0.63 -9.47
C LEU A 467 10.11 -1.20 -8.33
N PRO A 468 10.70 -1.39 -7.13
CA PRO A 468 9.92 -1.74 -5.97
C PRO A 468 9.16 -0.50 -5.44
N THR A 469 7.84 -0.62 -5.31
CA THR A 469 6.94 0.43 -4.80
C THR A 469 6.41 0.07 -3.42
N LYS A 470 5.74 1.00 -2.74
CA LYS A 470 5.07 0.78 -1.44
C LYS A 470 3.86 -0.18 -1.54
N TYR A 471 3.33 -0.41 -2.74
CA TYR A 471 2.14 -1.23 -2.99
C TYR A 471 2.46 -2.60 -3.62
N GLY A 472 3.73 -2.88 -3.93
CA GLY A 472 4.18 -4.06 -4.67
C GLY A 472 5.25 -3.72 -5.72
N PRO A 473 5.81 -4.72 -6.42
CA PRO A 473 6.70 -4.44 -7.54
C PRO A 473 5.90 -3.85 -8.71
N LEU A 474 6.46 -2.84 -9.39
CA LEU A 474 5.85 -2.30 -10.61
C LEU A 474 6.15 -3.24 -11.77
N PHE A 475 5.11 -3.75 -12.43
CA PHE A 475 5.23 -4.53 -13.66
C PHE A 475 4.77 -3.69 -14.84
N ALA A 476 5.27 -3.97 -16.04
CA ALA A 476 4.85 -3.31 -17.26
C ALA A 476 4.97 -4.20 -18.49
N VAL A 477 4.22 -3.85 -19.53
CA VAL A 477 4.45 -4.31 -20.91
C VAL A 477 5.32 -3.28 -21.60
N MET A 478 6.51 -3.67 -22.03
CA MET A 478 7.40 -2.76 -22.75
C MET A 478 6.95 -2.57 -24.20
N ASP A 479 7.26 -1.40 -24.77
CA ASP A 479 7.02 -1.06 -26.17
C ASP A 479 5.53 -1.16 -26.57
N SER A 480 4.67 -0.67 -25.67
CA SER A 480 3.21 -0.71 -25.74
C SER A 480 2.59 0.48 -25.00
N ASP A 481 1.44 0.96 -25.50
CA ASP A 481 0.54 1.91 -24.83
C ASP A 481 -0.68 1.20 -24.21
N TRP A 482 -0.66 -0.13 -24.22
CA TRP A 482 -1.76 -0.99 -23.77
C TRP A 482 -1.28 -2.05 -22.79
N SER A 483 -2.08 -2.30 -21.76
CA SER A 483 -1.95 -3.44 -20.87
C SER A 483 -3.29 -4.16 -20.72
N GLU A 484 -3.24 -5.47 -20.48
CA GLU A 484 -4.42 -6.30 -20.27
C GLU A 484 -4.25 -7.17 -19.03
N TYR A 485 -5.27 -7.19 -18.18
CA TYR A 485 -5.32 -8.09 -17.03
C TYR A 485 -6.73 -8.63 -16.80
N SER A 486 -6.80 -9.71 -16.02
CA SER A 486 -8.07 -10.27 -15.54
C SER A 486 -7.99 -10.52 -14.05
N ILE A 487 -9.08 -10.25 -13.35
CA ILE A 487 -9.19 -10.37 -11.90
C ILE A 487 -10.46 -11.13 -11.53
N PRO A 488 -10.44 -11.96 -10.48
CA PRO A 488 -11.61 -12.75 -10.11
C PRO A 488 -12.73 -11.87 -9.55
N ILE A 489 -13.97 -12.35 -9.72
CA ILE A 489 -15.14 -11.83 -9.00
C ILE A 489 -15.29 -12.67 -7.72
N PRO A 490 -15.11 -12.08 -6.52
CA PRO A 490 -15.37 -12.79 -5.28
C PRO A 490 -16.84 -13.15 -5.13
N GLU A 491 -17.12 -14.08 -4.22
CA GLU A 491 -18.50 -14.38 -3.88
C GLU A 491 -19.18 -13.16 -3.22
N THR A 492 -20.40 -12.88 -3.66
CA THR A 492 -21.26 -11.81 -3.14
C THR A 492 -22.42 -12.36 -2.33
N ARG A 493 -22.69 -13.66 -2.42
CA ARG A 493 -23.74 -14.34 -1.67
C ARG A 493 -23.31 -14.61 -0.24
N ARG A 494 -24.27 -14.39 0.64
CA ARG A 494 -24.20 -14.75 2.05
C ARG A 494 -24.86 -16.11 2.29
N ASP A 495 -24.25 -16.96 3.10
CA ASP A 495 -24.87 -18.22 3.52
C ASP A 495 -25.75 -18.02 4.77
N PHE A 496 -26.98 -18.49 4.67
CA PHE A 496 -27.99 -18.50 5.74
C PHE A 496 -28.33 -19.95 6.13
N ALA A 497 -28.25 -20.25 7.43
CA ALA A 497 -28.38 -21.61 7.96
C ALA A 497 -29.84 -22.06 8.09
N LEU A 498 -30.18 -23.26 7.61
CA LEU A 498 -31.45 -23.91 7.91
C LEU A 498 -31.27 -24.76 9.18
N SER A 499 -31.74 -24.29 10.34
CA SER A 499 -31.42 -24.86 11.66
C SER A 499 -32.67 -25.23 12.46
N GLU A 500 -32.56 -26.26 13.32
CA GLU A 500 -33.60 -26.65 14.30
C GLU A 500 -33.31 -26.13 15.73
N GLU A 501 -32.43 -25.12 15.89
CA GLU A 501 -32.16 -24.47 17.19
C GLU A 501 -33.45 -24.08 17.92
N THR A 502 -33.43 -24.15 19.25
CA THR A 502 -34.62 -23.97 20.10
C THR A 502 -35.29 -22.63 19.78
N PRO A 503 -36.55 -22.61 19.31
CA PRO A 503 -37.34 -21.38 19.26
C PRO A 503 -37.27 -20.72 20.63
N HIS A 504 -37.15 -19.39 20.69
CA HIS A 504 -37.03 -18.61 21.93
C HIS A 504 -35.62 -18.54 22.54
N ALA A 505 -34.54 -18.74 21.76
CA ALA A 505 -33.16 -18.61 22.25
C ALA A 505 -32.88 -17.23 22.90
N PHE A 506 -33.67 -16.21 22.54
CA PHE A 506 -33.52 -14.83 23.01
C PHE A 506 -34.72 -14.31 23.81
N ALA A 507 -35.74 -15.13 24.10
CA ALA A 507 -37.03 -14.62 24.59
C ALA A 507 -36.94 -13.85 25.91
N SER A 508 -36.00 -14.20 26.80
CA SER A 508 -35.79 -13.49 28.07
C SER A 508 -35.15 -12.11 27.91
N THR A 509 -34.47 -11.84 26.79
CA THR A 509 -33.72 -10.59 26.57
C THR A 509 -34.19 -9.80 25.36
N PHE A 510 -35.08 -10.35 24.54
CA PHE A 510 -35.60 -9.71 23.33
C PHE A 510 -36.33 -8.40 23.62
N GLN A 511 -37.28 -8.38 24.56
CA GLN A 511 -37.99 -7.14 24.90
C GLN A 511 -37.05 -6.09 25.52
N PRO A 512 -36.19 -6.41 26.51
CA PRO A 512 -35.16 -5.47 26.97
C PRO A 512 -34.24 -4.92 25.87
N TYR A 513 -33.91 -5.74 24.87
CA TYR A 513 -33.16 -5.30 23.68
C TYR A 513 -33.95 -4.28 22.85
N LEU A 514 -35.24 -4.53 22.59
CA LEU A 514 -36.09 -3.60 21.85
C LEU A 514 -36.29 -2.29 22.62
N ASP A 515 -36.59 -2.37 23.92
CA ASP A 515 -36.79 -1.20 24.79
C ASP A 515 -35.54 -0.31 24.84
N PHE A 516 -34.35 -0.92 24.82
CA PHE A 516 -33.09 -0.21 24.75
C PHE A 516 -33.02 0.66 23.48
N HIS A 517 -33.29 0.07 22.32
CA HIS A 517 -33.25 0.78 21.02
C HIS A 517 -34.35 1.83 20.89
N ASP A 518 -35.56 1.54 21.38
CA ASP A 518 -36.67 2.50 21.38
C ASP A 518 -36.43 3.68 22.33
N GLY A 519 -35.65 3.47 23.38
CA GLY A 519 -35.23 4.49 24.33
C GLY A 519 -34.13 5.43 23.82
N LEU A 520 -33.49 5.13 22.67
CA LEU A 520 -32.41 5.93 22.12
C LEU A 520 -32.94 7.25 21.54
N LYS A 521 -32.79 8.32 22.30
CA LYS A 521 -33.10 9.68 21.85
C LYS A 521 -31.99 10.31 21.02
N GLU A 522 -30.76 9.86 21.19
CA GLU A 522 -29.57 10.41 20.56
C GLU A 522 -28.74 9.27 19.94
N ILE A 523 -28.26 9.48 18.71
CA ILE A 523 -27.42 8.56 17.95
C ILE A 523 -26.01 9.15 17.87
N PRO A 524 -25.09 8.82 18.78
CA PRO A 524 -23.76 9.42 18.87
C PRO A 524 -22.85 9.01 17.73
N ASN A 525 -23.12 7.87 17.06
CA ASN A 525 -22.39 7.45 15.89
C ASN A 525 -23.27 7.66 14.63
N PRO A 526 -23.41 8.90 14.14
CA PRO A 526 -24.28 9.24 13.01
C PRO A 526 -23.95 8.42 11.76
N GLY A 527 -24.92 7.64 11.28
CA GLY A 527 -24.82 6.82 10.09
C GLY A 527 -26.09 6.03 9.81
N VAL A 528 -26.38 5.77 8.54
CA VAL A 528 -27.60 5.06 8.11
C VAL A 528 -27.68 3.64 8.69
N HIS A 529 -26.53 3.01 8.87
CA HIS A 529 -26.43 1.66 9.42
C HIS A 529 -27.05 1.52 10.83
N GLN A 530 -27.14 2.60 11.63
CA GLN A 530 -27.71 2.55 12.98
C GLN A 530 -29.21 2.25 12.97
N PHE A 531 -29.92 2.55 11.89
CA PHE A 531 -31.37 2.31 11.79
C PHE A 531 -31.70 0.91 11.28
N LEU A 532 -30.71 0.21 10.70
CA LEU A 532 -30.92 -1.05 9.99
C LEU A 532 -30.17 -2.20 10.65
N PHE A 533 -28.86 -2.03 10.83
CA PHE A 533 -27.97 -3.09 11.27
C PHE A 533 -28.35 -3.70 12.62
N PRO A 534 -28.75 -2.93 13.66
CA PRO A 534 -29.17 -3.51 14.94
C PRO A 534 -30.38 -4.43 14.85
N PHE A 535 -31.22 -4.29 13.82
CA PHE A 535 -32.42 -5.10 13.61
C PHE A 535 -32.21 -6.19 12.53
N ALA A 536 -31.27 -5.98 11.61
CA ALA A 536 -30.90 -6.97 10.60
C ALA A 536 -30.02 -8.09 11.19
N ILE A 537 -29.11 -7.76 12.10
CA ILE A 537 -28.19 -8.73 12.71
C ILE A 537 -28.91 -9.86 13.46
N PRO A 538 -29.89 -9.60 14.34
CA PRO A 538 -30.63 -10.68 15.02
C PRO A 538 -31.35 -11.63 14.05
N LEU A 539 -31.82 -11.11 12.91
CA LEU A 539 -32.49 -11.89 11.87
C LEU A 539 -31.52 -12.79 11.07
N LEU A 540 -30.20 -12.65 11.24
CA LEU A 540 -29.25 -13.61 10.68
C LEU A 540 -29.33 -14.99 11.35
N THR A 541 -29.90 -15.06 12.56
CA THR A 541 -30.24 -16.30 13.28
C THR A 541 -31.74 -16.51 13.31
N PHE A 542 -32.39 -16.38 12.15
CA PHE A 542 -33.84 -16.44 12.00
C PHE A 542 -34.45 -17.74 12.55
N ALA A 543 -33.70 -18.86 12.60
CA ALA A 543 -34.19 -20.11 13.15
C ALA A 543 -34.37 -20.07 14.68
N ALA A 544 -33.56 -19.27 15.36
CA ALA A 544 -33.57 -19.13 16.82
C ALA A 544 -34.66 -18.17 17.36
N LEU A 545 -35.27 -17.37 16.47
CA LEU A 545 -36.34 -16.42 16.78
C LEU A 545 -37.72 -17.09 16.69
N SER A 546 -38.62 -16.74 17.59
CA SER A 546 -40.05 -17.05 17.46
C SER A 546 -40.71 -16.25 16.34
N GLU A 547 -41.87 -16.70 15.86
CA GLU A 547 -42.60 -15.99 14.79
C GLU A 547 -42.89 -14.53 15.15
N THR A 548 -43.35 -14.27 16.38
CA THR A 548 -43.63 -12.91 16.86
C THR A 548 -42.38 -12.03 16.87
N GLU A 549 -41.24 -12.57 17.30
CA GLU A 549 -39.96 -11.83 17.32
C GLU A 549 -39.52 -11.51 15.88
N LYS A 550 -39.64 -12.45 14.94
CA LYS A 550 -39.34 -12.23 13.52
C LYS A 550 -40.23 -11.15 12.93
N GLU A 551 -41.55 -11.28 13.06
CA GLU A 551 -42.51 -10.32 12.52
C GLU A 551 -42.28 -8.91 13.07
N THR A 552 -41.95 -8.80 14.36
CA THR A 552 -41.61 -7.51 15.01
C THR A 552 -40.37 -6.87 14.40
N LEU A 553 -39.28 -7.63 14.21
CA LEU A 553 -38.05 -7.12 13.61
C LEU A 553 -38.24 -6.77 12.12
N LEU A 554 -38.94 -7.60 11.37
CA LEU A 554 -39.20 -7.39 9.94
C LEU A 554 -40.04 -6.13 9.70
N ALA A 555 -41.07 -5.89 10.51
CA ALA A 555 -41.88 -4.68 10.42
C ALA A 555 -41.05 -3.42 10.72
N ARG A 556 -40.18 -3.47 11.74
CA ARG A 556 -39.26 -2.37 12.09
C ARG A 556 -38.25 -2.11 10.97
N LEU A 557 -37.63 -3.17 10.43
CA LEU A 557 -36.69 -3.05 9.33
C LEU A 557 -37.31 -2.41 8.11
N ARG A 558 -38.50 -2.84 7.69
CA ARG A 558 -39.18 -2.27 6.52
C ARG A 558 -39.43 -0.77 6.68
N LYS A 559 -39.91 -0.35 7.86
CA LYS A 559 -40.11 1.08 8.18
C LYS A 559 -38.79 1.85 8.18
N ASN A 560 -37.77 1.31 8.85
CA ASN A 560 -36.48 1.98 8.96
C ASN A 560 -35.74 2.02 7.61
N LEU A 561 -36.00 1.08 6.70
CA LEU A 561 -35.44 1.07 5.36
C LEU A 561 -35.87 2.28 4.54
N GLU A 562 -37.15 2.66 4.63
CA GLU A 562 -37.66 3.88 3.99
C GLU A 562 -36.97 5.13 4.54
N PHE A 563 -36.87 5.24 5.86
CA PHE A 563 -36.14 6.33 6.53
C PHE A 563 -34.66 6.37 6.15
N ALA A 564 -33.99 5.22 6.12
CA ALA A 564 -32.58 5.08 5.79
C ALA A 564 -32.23 5.49 4.36
N CYS A 565 -33.14 5.23 3.41
CA CYS A 565 -32.92 5.51 1.99
C CYS A 565 -33.40 6.91 1.56
N ASP A 566 -34.12 7.61 2.42
CA ASP A 566 -34.56 8.99 2.21
C ASP A 566 -33.44 9.98 2.60
N PRO A 567 -32.88 10.77 1.66
CA PRO A 567 -31.81 11.72 1.96
C PRO A 567 -32.24 12.89 2.85
N ASP A 568 -33.54 13.17 2.98
CA ASP A 568 -34.05 14.29 3.79
C ASP A 568 -34.46 13.88 5.21
N SER A 569 -34.44 12.57 5.47
CA SER A 569 -34.63 12.03 6.81
C SER A 569 -33.52 12.51 7.76
N HIS A 570 -33.92 12.81 9.00
CA HIS A 570 -33.05 13.39 10.00
C HIS A 570 -33.28 12.76 11.38
N TYR A 571 -32.24 12.80 12.20
CA TYR A 571 -32.21 12.25 13.56
C TYR A 571 -31.40 13.16 14.48
N ILE A 572 -31.48 12.89 15.78
CA ILE A 572 -30.71 13.59 16.79
C ILE A 572 -29.40 12.84 16.96
N GLY A 573 -28.30 13.44 16.51
CA GLY A 573 -26.93 12.97 16.70
C GLY A 573 -26.26 13.56 17.95
N PRO A 574 -24.93 13.40 18.11
CA PRO A 574 -24.19 13.79 19.31
C PRO A 574 -24.56 15.17 19.85
N ARG A 575 -24.76 15.27 21.16
CA ARG A 575 -25.06 16.52 21.88
C ARG A 575 -26.33 17.21 21.37
N GLY A 576 -27.35 16.43 21.02
CA GLY A 576 -28.63 16.95 20.53
C GLY A 576 -28.61 17.55 19.12
N ARG A 577 -27.56 17.31 18.31
CA ARG A 577 -27.41 17.94 16.99
C ARG A 577 -28.32 17.29 15.95
N ARG A 578 -29.02 18.08 15.14
CA ARG A 578 -29.82 17.56 14.01
C ARG A 578 -28.90 17.09 12.88
N CYS A 579 -28.85 15.77 12.67
CA CYS A 579 -28.10 15.11 11.60
C CYS A 579 -29.04 14.56 10.53
N TYR A 580 -28.56 14.42 9.30
CA TYR A 580 -29.24 13.80 8.17
C TYR A 580 -28.68 12.41 7.87
N THR A 581 -29.48 11.60 7.19
CA THR A 581 -29.09 10.27 6.70
C THR A 581 -28.02 10.34 5.63
N TRP A 582 -28.12 11.28 4.69
CA TRP A 582 -27.17 11.45 3.60
C TRP A 582 -26.76 12.91 3.43
N TYR A 583 -25.47 13.10 3.16
CA TYR A 583 -24.84 14.38 2.87
C TYR A 583 -24.17 14.31 1.51
N GLU A 584 -24.30 15.39 0.76
CA GLU A 584 -23.58 15.56 -0.48
C GLU A 584 -22.23 16.24 -0.22
N ARG A 585 -21.18 15.70 -0.83
CA ARG A 585 -19.85 16.28 -0.88
C ARG A 585 -19.49 16.52 -2.33
N THR A 586 -18.74 17.59 -2.57
CA THR A 586 -18.15 17.87 -3.87
C THR A 586 -16.65 18.02 -3.70
N GLU A 587 -15.89 17.27 -4.48
CA GLU A 587 -14.45 17.31 -4.51
C GLU A 587 -13.99 18.64 -5.16
N PRO A 588 -13.03 19.36 -4.55
CA PRO A 588 -12.78 20.76 -4.89
C PRO A 588 -12.05 21.04 -6.21
N PHE A 589 -11.30 20.10 -6.80
CA PHE A 589 -10.52 20.35 -8.02
C PHE A 589 -11.25 19.96 -9.31
N SER A 590 -11.95 18.84 -9.32
CA SER A 590 -12.67 18.32 -10.49
C SER A 590 -14.18 18.60 -10.45
N GLY A 591 -14.73 18.91 -9.28
CA GLY A 591 -16.16 19.17 -9.09
C GLY A 591 -17.03 17.90 -9.07
N ILE A 592 -16.42 16.73 -8.90
CA ILE A 592 -17.17 15.46 -8.78
C ILE A 592 -17.92 15.44 -7.44
N SER A 593 -19.20 15.10 -7.46
CA SER A 593 -20.03 15.01 -6.27
C SER A 593 -20.40 13.57 -5.94
N TYR A 594 -20.44 13.24 -4.65
CA TYR A 594 -20.84 11.93 -4.13
C TYR A 594 -21.57 12.08 -2.79
N TRP A 595 -22.24 11.03 -2.34
CA TRP A 595 -22.92 11.01 -1.04
C TRP A 595 -22.14 10.27 0.02
N MET A 596 -22.25 10.75 1.25
CA MET A 596 -21.74 10.11 2.45
C MET A 596 -22.79 10.13 3.55
N ASN A 597 -22.76 9.15 4.46
CA ASN A 597 -23.72 9.08 5.57
C ASN A 597 -23.09 9.18 6.97
N TYR A 598 -21.76 9.22 7.06
CA TYR A 598 -21.04 9.02 8.32
C TYR A 598 -20.22 10.24 8.74
N LEU A 599 -20.46 10.75 9.96
CA LEU A 599 -19.82 11.99 10.45
C LEU A 599 -18.95 11.83 11.70
N HIS A 600 -19.05 10.70 12.42
CA HIS A 600 -18.55 10.59 13.79
C HIS A 600 -17.03 10.75 13.89
N VAL A 601 -16.27 9.87 13.24
CA VAL A 601 -14.80 9.81 13.31
C VAL A 601 -14.16 10.92 12.46
N SER A 602 -14.91 11.46 11.51
CA SER A 602 -14.57 12.66 10.74
C SER A 602 -14.56 13.98 11.53
N GLY A 603 -14.74 13.92 12.84
CA GLY A 603 -14.75 15.11 13.67
C GLY A 603 -16.06 15.86 13.55
N ILE A 604 -17.20 15.19 13.71
CA ILE A 604 -18.50 15.84 13.91
C ILE A 604 -18.42 16.99 14.94
N PHE A 605 -17.57 16.85 15.94
CA PHE A 605 -17.32 17.87 16.97
C PHE A 605 -16.60 19.13 16.46
N LEU A 606 -15.95 19.07 15.30
CA LEU A 606 -15.32 20.20 14.61
C LEU A 606 -16.33 20.99 13.76
N LEU A 607 -17.49 20.40 13.45
CA LEU A 607 -18.54 21.08 12.71
C LEU A 607 -19.31 22.06 13.63
N PRO A 608 -19.66 23.27 13.15
CA PRO A 608 -20.51 24.18 13.91
C PRO A 608 -21.92 23.60 14.11
N ASP A 609 -22.46 22.96 13.07
CA ASP A 609 -23.70 22.18 13.08
C ASP A 609 -23.60 21.01 12.09
N CYS A 610 -24.62 20.16 12.02
CA CYS A 610 -24.69 19.04 11.07
C CYS A 610 -25.69 19.31 9.94
N GLY A 611 -25.87 20.58 9.56
CA GLY A 611 -26.63 20.98 8.39
C GLY A 611 -25.99 20.50 7.09
N LYS A 612 -26.81 20.22 6.07
CA LYS A 612 -26.33 19.76 4.76
C LYS A 612 -25.32 20.72 4.13
N GLU A 613 -25.58 22.02 4.21
CA GLU A 613 -24.68 23.06 3.68
C GLU A 613 -23.34 23.10 4.42
N THR A 614 -23.38 22.99 5.76
CA THR A 614 -22.17 22.96 6.60
C THR A 614 -21.28 21.77 6.27
N VAL A 615 -21.87 20.59 6.10
CA VAL A 615 -21.11 19.36 5.75
C VAL A 615 -20.58 19.45 4.32
N SER A 616 -21.40 19.90 3.37
CA SER A 616 -21.01 20.06 1.96
C SER A 616 -19.82 21.01 1.82
N SER A 617 -19.87 22.18 2.48
CA SER A 617 -18.83 23.22 2.42
C SER A 617 -17.67 23.01 3.40
N PHE A 618 -17.66 21.91 4.17
CA PHE A 618 -16.63 21.69 5.18
C PHE A 618 -15.25 21.56 4.54
N LYS A 619 -14.31 22.38 5.03
CA LYS A 619 -12.96 22.52 4.47
C LYS A 619 -12.02 21.39 4.85
N ARG A 620 -12.41 20.42 5.66
CA ARG A 620 -11.53 19.29 6.00
C ARG A 620 -12.00 18.04 5.26
N PRO A 621 -11.07 17.19 4.79
CA PRO A 621 -11.43 15.87 4.29
C PRO A 621 -12.08 15.04 5.40
N PHE A 622 -13.17 14.37 5.07
CA PHE A 622 -13.80 13.37 5.93
C PHE A 622 -12.98 12.06 5.88
N ILE A 623 -13.01 11.31 6.98
CA ILE A 623 -12.36 10.00 7.15
C ILE A 623 -13.43 8.95 7.48
N GLU A 624 -13.18 7.67 7.16
CA GLU A 624 -14.18 6.59 7.27
C GLU A 624 -15.40 6.76 6.35
N VAL A 625 -15.22 7.45 5.22
CA VAL A 625 -16.32 7.61 4.25
C VAL A 625 -16.64 6.29 3.57
N ASP A 626 -15.61 5.55 3.15
CA ASP A 626 -15.73 4.21 2.56
C ASP A 626 -16.36 3.21 3.54
N TRP A 627 -15.99 3.29 4.81
CA TRP A 627 -16.51 2.50 5.92
C TRP A 627 -17.98 2.78 6.14
N GLY A 628 -18.33 4.06 6.28
CA GLY A 628 -19.69 4.51 6.59
C GLY A 628 -20.67 4.18 5.48
N ASN A 629 -20.29 4.44 4.23
CA ASN A 629 -21.06 4.00 3.07
C ASN A 629 -21.08 2.48 2.96
N GLY A 630 -20.00 1.81 3.36
CA GLY A 630 -19.82 0.38 3.22
C GLY A 630 -20.82 -0.39 4.08
N ILE A 631 -20.81 -0.10 5.37
CA ILE A 631 -21.76 -0.67 6.32
C ILE A 631 -23.20 -0.20 6.04
N GLY A 632 -23.39 1.03 5.56
CA GLY A 632 -24.68 1.58 5.16
C GLY A 632 -25.32 0.76 4.03
N LEU A 633 -24.65 0.66 2.87
CA LEU A 633 -25.13 -0.10 1.71
C LEU A 633 -25.32 -1.58 2.01
N TYR A 634 -24.42 -2.18 2.78
CA TYR A 634 -24.56 -3.56 3.22
C TYR A 634 -25.79 -3.78 4.11
N SER A 635 -26.04 -2.87 5.07
CA SER A 635 -27.21 -2.94 5.95
C SER A 635 -28.53 -2.72 5.19
N ILE A 636 -28.54 -1.84 4.19
CA ILE A 636 -29.67 -1.63 3.26
C ILE A 636 -29.97 -2.91 2.49
N TRP A 637 -28.93 -3.55 1.95
CA TRP A 637 -29.09 -4.82 1.24
C TRP A 637 -29.70 -5.90 2.14
N LEU A 638 -29.14 -6.12 3.33
CA LEU A 638 -29.66 -7.13 4.27
C LEU A 638 -31.10 -6.81 4.70
N ALA A 639 -31.40 -5.55 4.99
CA ALA A 639 -32.74 -5.12 5.38
C ALA A 639 -33.76 -5.40 4.26
N ALA A 640 -33.43 -5.09 3.01
CA ALA A 640 -34.29 -5.37 1.86
C ALA A 640 -34.47 -6.87 1.60
N LEU A 641 -33.38 -7.64 1.70
CA LEU A 641 -33.43 -9.10 1.56
C LEU A 641 -34.34 -9.73 2.62
N LEU A 642 -34.18 -9.36 3.89
CA LEU A 642 -34.93 -9.95 5.00
C LEU A 642 -36.40 -9.50 5.00
N SER A 643 -36.68 -8.23 4.75
CA SER A 643 -38.04 -7.65 4.83
C SER A 643 -38.80 -7.59 3.50
N ASN A 644 -38.23 -8.14 2.43
CA ASN A 644 -38.71 -8.01 1.06
C ASN A 644 -38.96 -6.53 0.67
N GLY A 645 -38.00 -5.66 1.01
CA GLY A 645 -38.05 -4.19 0.83
C GLY A 645 -37.58 -3.69 -0.54
N TRP A 646 -37.64 -4.53 -1.58
CA TRP A 646 -37.07 -4.23 -2.88
C TRP A 646 -37.79 -3.09 -3.62
N ASP A 647 -39.09 -2.93 -3.38
CA ASP A 647 -39.90 -1.82 -3.91
C ASP A 647 -39.40 -0.46 -3.40
N ILE A 648 -39.04 -0.37 -2.13
CA ILE A 648 -38.47 0.83 -1.51
C ILE A 648 -37.13 1.17 -2.18
N LEU A 649 -36.26 0.16 -2.37
CA LEU A 649 -34.96 0.38 -3.00
C LEU A 649 -35.08 0.83 -4.46
N LEU A 650 -36.04 0.26 -5.20
CA LEU A 650 -36.29 0.66 -6.58
C LEU A 650 -36.70 2.15 -6.68
N GLN A 651 -37.54 2.62 -5.75
CA GLN A 651 -37.94 4.03 -5.66
C GLN A 651 -36.78 4.95 -5.25
N ARG A 652 -35.80 4.42 -4.51
CA ARG A 652 -34.64 5.16 -3.97
C ARG A 652 -33.32 4.83 -4.67
N LYS A 653 -33.36 4.24 -5.87
CA LYS A 653 -32.16 3.80 -6.60
C LYS A 653 -31.11 4.88 -6.79
N GLU A 654 -31.54 6.14 -6.92
CA GLU A 654 -30.63 7.28 -7.06
C GLU A 654 -29.81 7.52 -5.79
N THR A 655 -30.41 7.43 -4.60
CA THR A 655 -29.67 7.49 -3.32
C THR A 655 -28.57 6.42 -3.28
N LEU A 656 -28.89 5.20 -3.71
CA LEU A 656 -27.95 4.08 -3.70
C LEU A 656 -26.80 4.29 -4.69
N ARG A 657 -27.10 4.81 -5.88
CA ARG A 657 -26.10 5.19 -6.89
C ARG A 657 -25.16 6.27 -6.34
N ARG A 658 -25.71 7.36 -5.81
CA ARG A 658 -24.92 8.48 -5.27
C ARG A 658 -24.09 8.10 -4.04
N ALA A 659 -24.56 7.16 -3.23
CA ALA A 659 -23.78 6.58 -2.14
C ALA A 659 -22.59 5.76 -2.65
N PHE A 660 -22.78 5.04 -3.77
CA PHE A 660 -21.72 4.25 -4.40
C PHE A 660 -20.75 5.10 -5.23
N ASP A 661 -21.18 6.27 -5.73
CA ASP A 661 -20.34 7.20 -6.50
C ASP A 661 -19.06 7.60 -5.75
N TYR A 662 -19.05 7.58 -4.40
CA TYR A 662 -17.82 7.79 -3.63
C TYR A 662 -16.72 6.78 -4.00
N TYR A 663 -17.07 5.49 -4.12
CA TYR A 663 -16.11 4.44 -4.45
C TYR A 663 -15.53 4.62 -5.85
N LEU A 664 -16.35 5.09 -6.79
CA LEU A 664 -15.93 5.36 -8.17
C LEU A 664 -15.10 6.64 -8.26
N ALA A 665 -15.55 7.73 -7.62
CA ALA A 665 -14.95 9.06 -7.68
C ALA A 665 -13.56 9.14 -7.03
N THR A 666 -13.28 8.29 -6.06
CA THR A 666 -12.02 8.30 -5.28
C THR A 666 -11.14 7.07 -5.52
N MET A 667 -11.56 6.15 -6.38
CA MET A 667 -10.73 5.01 -6.79
C MET A 667 -9.54 5.49 -7.60
N ASP A 668 -8.33 5.12 -7.20
CA ASP A 668 -7.12 5.43 -7.94
C ASP A 668 -6.57 4.24 -8.74
N TRP A 669 -5.60 4.51 -9.60
CA TRP A 669 -4.98 3.48 -10.42
C TRP A 669 -4.09 2.53 -9.60
N ALA A 670 -3.29 3.03 -8.67
CA ALA A 670 -2.25 2.24 -7.99
C ALA A 670 -2.82 1.22 -7.00
N CYS A 671 -3.87 1.61 -6.25
CA CYS A 671 -4.49 0.81 -5.22
C CYS A 671 -5.81 0.18 -5.68
N LEU A 672 -6.31 0.44 -6.89
CA LEU A 672 -7.49 -0.23 -7.50
C LEU A 672 -8.83 -0.04 -6.75
N CYS A 673 -8.86 0.57 -5.58
CA CYS A 673 -10.07 0.76 -4.77
C CYS A 673 -10.18 2.21 -4.28
N SER A 674 -11.28 2.55 -3.62
CA SER A 674 -11.39 3.82 -2.89
C SER A 674 -10.55 3.81 -1.60
N PRO A 675 -10.01 4.96 -1.19
CA PRO A 675 -9.32 5.11 0.08
C PRO A 675 -10.30 5.17 1.26
N TYR A 676 -9.73 5.06 2.46
CA TYR A 676 -10.41 5.23 3.74
C TYR A 676 -10.76 6.71 4.07
N CYS A 677 -9.98 7.64 3.55
CA CYS A 677 -10.16 9.09 3.69
C CYS A 677 -10.43 9.73 2.33
N GLU A 678 -11.23 10.79 2.28
CA GLU A 678 -11.48 11.57 1.05
C GLU A 678 -10.18 12.02 0.33
N ASN A 679 -9.09 12.17 1.07
CA ASN A 679 -7.81 12.61 0.54
C ASN A 679 -6.74 11.51 0.39
N GLY A 680 -7.13 10.23 0.40
CA GLY A 680 -6.21 9.14 0.03
C GLY A 680 -5.16 8.77 1.07
N ARG A 681 -5.32 9.16 2.33
CA ARG A 681 -4.33 8.95 3.43
C ARG A 681 -4.09 7.48 3.81
N ALA A 682 -5.02 6.59 3.52
CA ALA A 682 -4.92 5.17 3.82
C ALA A 682 -5.81 4.38 2.87
N TRP A 683 -5.37 3.19 2.48
CA TRP A 683 -6.07 2.35 1.51
C TRP A 683 -6.61 1.09 2.16
N SER A 684 -7.93 0.89 1.99
CA SER A 684 -8.74 -0.24 2.45
C SER A 684 -8.23 -0.94 3.72
N ASP A 685 -8.86 -0.66 4.84
CA ASP A 685 -8.72 -1.47 6.05
C ASP A 685 -9.73 -2.64 6.11
N GLY A 686 -10.37 -2.97 4.98
CA GLY A 686 -11.31 -4.08 4.81
C GLY A 686 -12.78 -3.74 5.11
N THR A 687 -13.03 -2.55 5.65
CA THR A 687 -14.37 -2.08 6.06
C THR A 687 -15.25 -1.76 4.87
N ASN A 688 -14.63 -1.24 3.81
CA ASN A 688 -15.26 -0.86 2.57
C ASN A 688 -15.87 -2.05 1.80
N TYR A 689 -15.43 -3.28 2.09
CA TYR A 689 -15.87 -4.50 1.40
C TYR A 689 -17.41 -4.64 1.38
N GLY A 690 -18.07 -4.31 2.49
CA GLY A 690 -19.54 -4.35 2.61
C GLY A 690 -20.25 -3.45 1.59
N GLY A 691 -19.66 -2.31 1.21
CA GLY A 691 -20.24 -1.38 0.25
C GLY A 691 -20.37 -1.98 -1.14
N TYR A 692 -19.30 -2.61 -1.61
CA TYR A 692 -19.27 -3.30 -2.89
C TYR A 692 -20.23 -4.49 -2.91
N VAL A 693 -20.20 -5.34 -1.87
CA VAL A 693 -21.10 -6.51 -1.77
C VAL A 693 -22.56 -6.07 -1.73
N GLY A 694 -22.89 -5.08 -0.89
CA GLY A 694 -24.23 -4.56 -0.75
C GLY A 694 -24.75 -3.99 -2.06
N TYR A 695 -23.97 -3.11 -2.70
CA TYR A 695 -24.36 -2.48 -3.97
C TYR A 695 -24.56 -3.50 -5.09
N VAL A 696 -23.61 -4.42 -5.28
CA VAL A 696 -23.69 -5.46 -6.32
C VAL A 696 -24.93 -6.34 -6.13
N ASN A 697 -25.22 -6.76 -4.90
CA ASN A 697 -26.43 -7.54 -4.64
C ASN A 697 -27.70 -6.73 -4.89
N ILE A 698 -27.77 -5.47 -4.45
CA ILE A 698 -28.95 -4.63 -4.67
C ILE A 698 -29.21 -4.45 -6.17
N MET A 699 -28.22 -4.00 -6.94
CA MET A 699 -28.38 -3.74 -8.38
C MET A 699 -28.80 -5.01 -9.13
N ARG A 700 -28.24 -6.17 -8.76
CA ARG A 700 -28.65 -7.47 -9.29
C ARG A 700 -30.11 -7.79 -8.97
N MET A 701 -30.54 -7.63 -7.72
CA MET A 701 -31.90 -7.95 -7.28
C MET A 701 -32.96 -7.01 -7.88
N LEU A 702 -32.57 -5.77 -8.21
CA LEU A 702 -33.40 -4.79 -8.90
C LEU A 702 -33.40 -4.95 -10.43
N GLY A 703 -32.53 -5.79 -11.00
CA GLY A 703 -32.41 -5.98 -12.46
C GLY A 703 -31.75 -4.80 -13.19
N LEU A 704 -30.93 -4.01 -12.48
CA LEU A 704 -30.21 -2.87 -13.02
C LEU A 704 -28.84 -3.31 -13.53
N GLN A 705 -28.79 -3.77 -14.79
CA GLN A 705 -27.63 -4.49 -15.34
C GLN A 705 -26.37 -3.61 -15.48
N ASP A 706 -26.51 -2.37 -15.90
CA ASP A 706 -25.38 -1.47 -16.13
C ASP A 706 -24.69 -1.08 -14.82
N GLU A 707 -25.48 -0.76 -13.80
CA GLU A 707 -25.03 -0.50 -12.44
C GLU A 707 -24.46 -1.75 -11.78
N TYR A 708 -25.08 -2.92 -12.02
CA TYR A 708 -24.57 -4.20 -11.55
C TYR A 708 -23.17 -4.49 -12.11
N GLU A 709 -22.97 -4.38 -13.42
CA GLU A 709 -21.68 -4.64 -14.06
C GLU A 709 -20.61 -3.65 -13.62
N THR A 710 -20.96 -2.36 -13.48
CA THR A 710 -20.05 -1.34 -12.93
C THR A 710 -19.67 -1.64 -11.48
N GLY A 711 -20.64 -2.05 -10.66
CA GLY A 711 -20.41 -2.49 -9.29
C GLY A 711 -19.51 -3.72 -9.19
N VAL A 712 -19.70 -4.71 -10.08
CA VAL A 712 -18.86 -5.92 -10.17
C VAL A 712 -17.44 -5.58 -10.58
N TYR A 713 -17.26 -4.70 -11.56
CA TYR A 713 -15.97 -4.18 -11.97
C TYR A 713 -15.22 -3.53 -10.80
N ALA A 714 -15.87 -2.63 -10.07
CA ALA A 714 -15.28 -1.97 -8.92
C ALA A 714 -14.99 -2.95 -7.77
N PHE A 715 -15.88 -3.91 -7.54
CA PHE A 715 -15.71 -4.95 -6.51
C PHE A 715 -14.53 -5.86 -6.80
N ALA A 716 -14.37 -6.31 -8.05
CA ALA A 716 -13.25 -7.16 -8.46
C ALA A 716 -11.92 -6.43 -8.29
N LYS A 717 -11.85 -5.15 -8.67
CA LYS A 717 -10.65 -4.32 -8.49
C LYS A 717 -10.27 -4.16 -7.02
N MET A 718 -11.26 -3.89 -6.16
CA MET A 718 -11.05 -3.88 -4.71
C MET A 718 -10.55 -5.24 -4.22
N ALA A 719 -11.16 -6.35 -4.64
CA ALA A 719 -10.67 -7.68 -4.25
C ALA A 719 -9.21 -7.95 -4.64
N ALA A 720 -8.77 -7.46 -5.80
CA ALA A 720 -7.39 -7.59 -6.23
C ALA A 720 -6.42 -6.75 -5.37
N GLU A 721 -6.80 -5.55 -4.93
CA GLU A 721 -6.06 -4.78 -3.92
C GLU A 721 -5.88 -5.59 -2.64
N ARG A 722 -6.97 -6.18 -2.15
CA ARG A 722 -7.02 -6.96 -0.90
C ARG A 722 -6.12 -8.18 -0.94
N MET A 723 -6.04 -8.82 -2.09
CA MET A 723 -5.13 -9.94 -2.36
C MET A 723 -3.67 -9.49 -2.31
N GLY A 724 -3.34 -8.37 -2.96
CA GLY A 724 -2.00 -7.78 -2.89
C GLY A 724 -1.62 -7.38 -1.46
N LEU A 725 -2.53 -6.72 -0.73
CA LEU A 725 -2.32 -6.30 0.66
C LEU A 725 -2.10 -7.48 1.61
N PHE A 726 -2.84 -8.57 1.43
CA PHE A 726 -2.69 -9.80 2.24
C PHE A 726 -1.28 -10.40 2.11
N LEU A 727 -0.67 -10.30 0.93
CA LEU A 727 0.67 -10.83 0.65
C LEU A 727 1.81 -9.85 0.94
N SER A 728 1.52 -8.55 1.02
CA SER A 728 2.55 -7.51 0.93
C SER A 728 3.59 -7.57 2.05
N SER A 729 3.16 -7.70 3.32
CA SER A 729 4.07 -7.78 4.46
C SER A 729 4.87 -9.07 4.53
N GLN A 730 4.24 -10.20 4.19
CA GLN A 730 4.83 -11.53 4.39
C GLN A 730 5.74 -11.96 3.24
N LYS A 731 5.54 -11.42 2.02
CA LYS A 731 6.32 -11.82 0.83
C LYS A 731 7.20 -10.71 0.27
N TYR A 732 6.89 -9.44 0.53
CA TYR A 732 7.48 -8.32 -0.22
C TYR A 732 8.13 -7.27 0.70
N LEU A 733 7.35 -6.54 1.50
CA LEU A 733 7.83 -5.41 2.31
C LEU A 733 8.91 -5.82 3.31
N CYS A 734 8.78 -6.98 3.96
CA CYS A 734 9.74 -7.50 4.94
C CYS A 734 11.19 -7.52 4.41
N ARG A 735 11.39 -7.75 3.10
CA ARG A 735 12.71 -7.77 2.46
C ARG A 735 13.36 -6.38 2.39
N TYR A 736 12.56 -5.33 2.21
CA TYR A 736 13.05 -3.95 2.14
C TYR A 736 13.25 -3.31 3.51
N PHE A 737 12.54 -3.81 4.53
CA PHE A 737 12.71 -3.37 5.92
C PHE A 737 13.70 -4.22 6.72
N ASP A 738 14.39 -5.17 6.08
CA ASP A 738 15.34 -6.09 6.74
C ASP A 738 14.74 -6.71 8.01
N SER A 739 13.47 -7.12 7.91
CA SER A 739 12.65 -7.54 9.04
C SER A 739 12.10 -8.94 8.79
N PRO A 740 11.90 -9.76 9.84
CA PRO A 740 11.15 -11.01 9.70
C PRO A 740 9.77 -10.75 9.09
N PRO A 741 9.24 -11.65 8.26
CA PRO A 741 7.87 -11.55 7.76
C PRO A 741 6.86 -11.39 8.91
N TRP A 742 5.89 -10.50 8.73
CA TRP A 742 4.70 -10.43 9.59
C TRP A 742 3.44 -10.69 8.79
N TYR A 743 2.46 -11.29 9.44
CA TYR A 743 1.24 -11.77 8.78
C TYR A 743 0.16 -10.69 8.75
N VAL A 744 -0.37 -10.49 7.55
CA VAL A 744 -1.46 -9.57 7.18
C VAL A 744 -1.21 -8.11 7.56
N ASN A 745 -0.91 -7.29 6.57
CA ASN A 745 -0.83 -5.85 6.77
C ASN A 745 -2.22 -5.25 6.99
N LYS A 746 -2.37 -4.17 7.78
CA LYS A 746 -3.70 -3.58 8.06
C LYS A 746 -4.31 -2.90 6.83
N LEU A 747 -3.49 -2.10 6.16
CA LEU A 747 -3.83 -1.19 5.07
C LEU A 747 -2.54 -0.88 4.30
N PHE A 748 -2.63 -0.34 3.07
CA PHE A 748 -1.47 0.37 2.50
C PHE A 748 -1.45 1.78 3.08
N PRO A 749 -0.44 2.13 3.89
CA PRO A 749 -0.42 3.41 4.56
C PRO A 749 0.21 4.50 3.70
N GLU A 750 -0.33 5.71 3.84
CA GLU A 750 0.37 6.94 3.45
C GLU A 750 0.77 7.70 4.70
N GLU A 751 2.01 8.22 4.78
CA GLU A 751 2.41 8.89 6.00
C GLU A 751 1.67 10.20 6.20
N LEU A 752 0.94 10.19 7.30
CA LEU A 752 0.07 11.26 7.78
C LEU A 752 0.82 12.46 8.35
N ASP A 753 2.07 12.27 8.74
CA ASP A 753 3.14 13.24 8.95
C ASP A 753 4.33 12.46 9.55
N GLY A 754 5.53 13.05 9.61
CA GLY A 754 6.71 12.36 10.17
C GLY A 754 6.66 12.04 11.67
N ARG A 755 5.52 12.25 12.35
CA ARG A 755 5.33 11.94 13.78
C ARG A 755 4.62 10.61 14.01
N ASN A 756 4.04 10.00 12.97
CA ASN A 756 3.39 8.68 13.04
C ASN A 756 4.15 7.63 12.19
N PRO A 757 5.34 7.17 12.63
CA PRO A 757 6.21 6.26 11.86
C PRO A 757 5.73 4.80 11.78
N GLU A 758 4.58 4.45 12.39
CA GLU A 758 4.18 3.05 12.71
C GLU A 758 3.71 2.19 11.52
N LEU A 759 4.03 2.58 10.30
CA LEU A 759 3.30 2.13 9.12
C LEU A 759 4.07 1.16 8.20
N SER A 760 5.39 1.01 8.38
CA SER A 760 6.20 0.09 7.58
C SER A 760 6.49 -1.24 8.28
N VAL A 761 6.96 -1.19 9.53
CA VAL A 761 7.15 -2.37 10.38
C VAL A 761 6.35 -2.12 11.65
N PRO A 762 5.44 -3.03 12.04
CA PRO A 762 4.60 -2.81 13.20
C PRO A 762 5.45 -2.67 14.47
N SER A 763 5.17 -1.64 15.29
CA SER A 763 5.83 -1.38 16.57
C SER A 763 5.54 -2.49 17.60
N SER A 764 4.39 -3.16 17.48
CA SER A 764 4.01 -4.35 18.24
C SER A 764 3.71 -5.53 17.30
N LEU A 765 4.38 -6.65 17.56
CA LEU A 765 4.03 -7.95 16.99
C LEU A 765 3.63 -8.85 18.16
N ILE A 766 2.47 -9.50 18.06
CA ILE A 766 2.14 -10.57 19.01
C ILE A 766 3.08 -11.74 18.69
N HIS A 767 3.46 -12.51 19.74
CA HIS A 767 4.34 -13.67 19.69
C HIS A 767 4.29 -14.38 18.31
N SER A 768 5.44 -14.59 17.65
CA SER A 768 5.54 -15.22 16.31
C SER A 768 5.19 -14.38 15.06
N GLY A 769 5.06 -13.06 15.18
CA GLY A 769 5.01 -12.17 14.01
C GLY A 769 3.62 -11.95 13.42
N PHE A 770 2.56 -12.29 14.18
CA PHE A 770 1.19 -11.92 13.84
C PHE A 770 0.92 -10.47 14.26
N ARG A 771 0.39 -9.65 13.34
CA ARG A 771 -0.01 -8.26 13.63
C ARG A 771 -1.47 -8.25 14.07
N GLU A 772 -1.75 -7.80 15.29
CA GLU A 772 -3.10 -7.79 15.86
C GLU A 772 -4.14 -7.09 14.97
N GLN A 773 -3.77 -5.95 14.37
CA GLN A 773 -4.66 -5.20 13.50
C GLN A 773 -4.82 -5.82 12.10
N GLY A 774 -4.08 -6.89 11.79
CA GLY A 774 -4.21 -7.66 10.56
C GLY A 774 -5.55 -8.41 10.47
N ILE A 775 -6.19 -8.75 11.59
CA ILE A 775 -7.58 -9.25 11.53
C ILE A 775 -8.54 -8.16 11.12
N TYR A 776 -8.33 -6.92 11.58
CA TYR A 776 -9.13 -5.79 11.14
C TYR A 776 -9.11 -5.70 9.61
N ASN A 777 -7.93 -5.89 8.99
CA ASN A 777 -7.85 -6.05 7.54
C ASN A 777 -8.85 -7.10 7.05
N MET A 778 -8.78 -8.35 7.53
CA MET A 778 -9.64 -9.42 7.03
C MET A 778 -11.15 -9.22 7.28
N THR A 779 -11.52 -8.33 8.21
CA THR A 779 -12.86 -8.21 8.79
C THR A 779 -12.92 -7.12 9.85
N THR A 780 -13.90 -6.23 9.74
CA THR A 780 -14.03 -5.08 10.65
C THR A 780 -15.21 -5.23 11.57
N GLU A 781 -15.67 -4.13 12.16
CA GLU A 781 -16.92 -4.07 12.91
C GLU A 781 -18.14 -4.52 12.07
N GLY A 782 -17.98 -4.58 10.75
CA GLY A 782 -18.96 -5.10 9.82
C GLY A 782 -18.87 -6.62 9.64
N HIS A 783 -20.01 -7.27 9.77
CA HIS A 783 -20.12 -8.70 9.63
C HIS A 783 -20.18 -9.14 8.14
N TYR A 784 -19.01 -9.32 7.53
CA TYR A 784 -18.82 -9.64 6.10
C TYR A 784 -18.17 -11.03 5.88
N PRO A 785 -18.91 -12.15 6.06
CA PRO A 785 -18.37 -13.49 5.81
C PRO A 785 -17.91 -13.71 4.36
N GLU A 786 -18.38 -12.90 3.42
CA GLU A 786 -17.96 -12.91 2.02
C GLU A 786 -16.47 -12.57 1.86
N THR A 787 -15.93 -11.69 2.70
CA THR A 787 -14.49 -11.36 2.72
C THR A 787 -13.65 -12.55 3.15
N PHE A 788 -14.10 -13.29 4.17
CA PHE A 788 -13.44 -14.53 4.60
C PHE A 788 -13.50 -15.61 3.53
N ALA A 789 -14.63 -15.73 2.84
CA ALA A 789 -14.79 -16.66 1.75
C ALA A 789 -13.84 -16.33 0.59
N MET A 790 -13.61 -15.04 0.32
CA MET A 790 -12.59 -14.60 -0.64
C MET A 790 -11.20 -15.11 -0.22
N TYR A 791 -10.78 -14.87 1.03
CA TYR A 791 -9.46 -15.33 1.50
C TYR A 791 -9.34 -16.86 1.47
N ALA A 792 -10.35 -17.58 1.95
CA ALA A 792 -10.33 -19.04 1.96
C ALA A 792 -10.30 -19.64 0.55
N ARG A 793 -10.96 -18.99 -0.43
CA ARG A 793 -10.98 -19.43 -1.82
C ARG A 793 -9.65 -19.17 -2.53
N PHE A 794 -9.12 -17.96 -2.43
CA PHE A 794 -7.99 -17.52 -3.25
C PHE A 794 -6.62 -17.72 -2.58
N PHE A 795 -6.58 -18.01 -1.27
CA PHE A 795 -5.35 -18.30 -0.54
C PHE A 795 -5.42 -19.64 0.23
N PRO A 796 -5.70 -20.76 -0.45
CA PRO A 796 -5.79 -22.06 0.22
C PRO A 796 -4.46 -22.49 0.87
N GLU A 797 -3.33 -21.99 0.37
CA GLU A 797 -1.98 -22.32 0.87
C GLU A 797 -1.43 -21.29 1.87
N GLU A 798 -1.73 -20.00 1.67
CA GLU A 798 -1.23 -18.92 2.53
C GLU A 798 -2.08 -18.68 3.78
N LEU A 799 -3.41 -18.85 3.70
CA LEU A 799 -4.30 -18.66 4.85
C LEU A 799 -3.99 -19.63 6.02
N PRO A 800 -3.66 -20.92 5.80
CA PRO A 800 -3.23 -21.81 6.88
C PRO A 800 -2.02 -21.29 7.68
N ALA A 801 -1.09 -20.56 7.03
CA ALA A 801 0.07 -19.98 7.71
C ALA A 801 -0.34 -18.79 8.58
N VAL A 802 -1.28 -17.96 8.12
CA VAL A 802 -1.87 -16.87 8.93
C VAL A 802 -2.60 -17.44 10.15
N LEU A 803 -3.42 -18.48 9.97
CA LEU A 803 -4.14 -19.13 11.08
C LEU A 803 -3.17 -19.76 12.09
N ALA A 804 -2.08 -20.37 11.63
CA ALA A 804 -1.04 -20.88 12.52
C ALA A 804 -0.33 -19.74 13.27
N ALA A 805 -0.04 -18.62 12.61
CA ALA A 805 0.55 -17.45 13.28
C ALA A 805 -0.40 -16.86 14.33
N MET A 806 -1.70 -16.81 14.05
CA MET A 806 -2.73 -16.42 15.01
C MET A 806 -2.74 -17.34 16.25
N GLU A 807 -2.68 -18.66 16.07
CA GLU A 807 -2.60 -19.62 17.18
C GLU A 807 -1.32 -19.45 18.01
N ASN A 808 -0.17 -19.38 17.33
CA ASN A 808 1.15 -19.21 17.95
C ASN A 808 1.31 -17.86 18.65
N SER A 809 0.46 -16.88 18.32
CA SER A 809 0.42 -15.58 18.98
C SER A 809 -0.11 -15.63 20.41
N GLN A 810 -0.78 -16.71 20.80
CA GLN A 810 -1.39 -16.82 22.11
C GLN A 810 -0.40 -17.48 23.08
N GLY A 811 0.07 -16.74 24.07
CA GLY A 811 1.18 -17.16 24.95
C GLY A 811 0.95 -18.44 25.77
N ASP A 812 -0.31 -18.86 25.95
CA ASP A 812 -0.71 -20.12 26.59
C ASP A 812 -1.12 -21.22 25.58
N GLY A 813 -0.99 -20.93 24.28
CA GLY A 813 -1.43 -21.80 23.19
C GLY A 813 -2.95 -21.91 23.02
N ARG A 814 -3.76 -21.11 23.73
CA ARG A 814 -5.22 -21.22 23.74
C ARG A 814 -5.87 -19.92 23.28
N ILE A 815 -6.25 -19.86 22.01
CA ILE A 815 -6.88 -18.68 21.41
C ILE A 815 -8.17 -18.24 22.10
N ALA A 816 -8.95 -19.20 22.61
CA ALA A 816 -10.17 -18.97 23.37
C ALA A 816 -10.00 -19.13 24.89
N GLY A 817 -8.76 -19.14 25.40
CA GLY A 817 -8.46 -19.27 26.84
C GLY A 817 -9.03 -18.12 27.69
N PRO A 818 -8.90 -18.15 29.04
CA PRO A 818 -9.30 -17.02 29.87
C PRO A 818 -8.42 -15.78 29.61
N LEU A 819 -9.01 -14.59 29.69
CA LEU A 819 -8.24 -13.33 29.65
C LEU A 819 -7.35 -13.20 30.89
N LYS A 820 -6.12 -12.71 30.70
CA LYS A 820 -5.23 -12.33 31.78
C LYS A 820 -5.92 -11.30 32.69
N ASN A 821 -5.69 -11.42 34.00
CA ASN A 821 -6.29 -10.61 35.06
C ASN A 821 -7.81 -10.83 35.31
N GLY A 822 -8.43 -11.84 34.69
CA GLY A 822 -9.85 -12.17 34.95
C GLY A 822 -10.85 -11.18 34.38
N ALA A 823 -10.47 -10.44 33.32
CA ALA A 823 -11.39 -9.57 32.59
C ALA A 823 -12.51 -10.39 31.91
N LYS A 824 -13.72 -9.83 31.88
CA LYS A 824 -14.93 -10.51 31.40
C LYS A 824 -15.15 -10.46 29.89
N SER A 825 -14.47 -9.59 29.16
CA SER A 825 -14.41 -9.49 27.68
C SER A 825 -13.65 -8.22 27.30
N VAL A 826 -12.97 -8.23 26.15
CA VAL A 826 -12.42 -7.03 25.49
C VAL A 826 -12.82 -7.11 24.02
N TYR A 827 -13.35 -6.02 23.46
CA TYR A 827 -13.82 -6.01 22.07
C TYR A 827 -12.69 -6.22 21.05
N HIS A 828 -11.54 -5.59 21.29
CA HIS A 828 -10.30 -5.73 20.50
C HIS A 828 -9.17 -6.36 21.33
N SER A 829 -8.11 -6.82 20.66
CA SER A 829 -6.90 -7.27 21.33
C SER A 829 -6.34 -6.23 22.32
N ASN A 830 -5.81 -6.70 23.44
CA ASN A 830 -5.15 -5.87 24.46
C ASN A 830 -3.61 -5.89 24.35
N GLY A 831 -3.07 -6.20 23.16
CA GLY A 831 -1.63 -6.34 22.92
C GLY A 831 -1.02 -7.66 23.39
N GLU A 832 -1.75 -8.48 24.15
CA GLU A 832 -1.27 -9.78 24.64
C GLU A 832 -2.19 -10.95 24.24
N GLN A 833 -3.49 -10.74 24.20
CA GLN A 833 -4.50 -11.73 23.84
C GLN A 833 -5.53 -11.12 22.90
N PHE A 834 -6.16 -11.97 22.09
CA PHE A 834 -7.22 -11.57 21.16
C PHE A 834 -8.49 -11.10 21.87
N GLY A 835 -9.15 -10.08 21.30
CA GLY A 835 -10.49 -9.69 21.71
C GLY A 835 -11.54 -10.57 21.05
N GLU A 836 -12.81 -10.23 21.29
CA GLU A 836 -13.96 -10.92 20.72
C GLU A 836 -13.94 -10.92 19.18
N GLN A 837 -13.66 -9.76 18.56
CA GLN A 837 -13.66 -9.64 17.11
C GLN A 837 -12.65 -10.61 16.48
N GLU A 838 -11.47 -10.73 17.07
CA GLU A 838 -10.42 -11.62 16.59
C GLU A 838 -10.80 -13.10 16.72
N ILE A 839 -11.42 -13.50 17.83
CA ILE A 839 -11.86 -14.89 18.05
C ILE A 839 -12.98 -15.27 17.09
N TYR A 840 -13.96 -14.38 16.96
CA TYR A 840 -15.05 -14.53 16.02
C TYR A 840 -14.54 -14.76 14.58
N SER A 841 -13.61 -13.90 14.15
CA SER A 841 -13.00 -13.93 12.83
C SER A 841 -12.19 -15.20 12.60
N TYR A 842 -11.41 -15.60 13.61
CA TYR A 842 -10.64 -16.83 13.60
C TYR A 842 -11.53 -18.07 13.41
N ILE A 843 -12.65 -18.17 14.14
CA ILE A 843 -13.57 -19.30 14.03
C ILE A 843 -14.14 -19.41 12.61
N LEU A 844 -14.57 -18.28 12.02
CA LEU A 844 -15.12 -18.27 10.67
C LEU A 844 -14.06 -18.58 9.61
N LEU A 845 -12.85 -18.02 9.72
CA LEU A 845 -11.74 -18.35 8.81
C LEU A 845 -11.36 -19.82 8.92
N CYS A 846 -11.26 -20.38 10.13
CA CYS A 846 -11.01 -21.80 10.34
C CYS A 846 -12.07 -22.68 9.68
N ARG A 847 -13.36 -22.31 9.82
CA ARG A 847 -14.46 -23.00 9.17
C ARG A 847 -14.34 -22.95 7.65
N MET A 848 -14.14 -21.76 7.08
CA MET A 848 -14.14 -21.57 5.63
C MET A 848 -12.90 -22.18 4.95
N ASN A 849 -11.74 -22.13 5.62
CA ASN A 849 -10.52 -22.80 5.17
C ASN A 849 -10.59 -24.32 5.34
N GLY A 850 -11.49 -24.84 6.19
CA GLY A 850 -11.57 -26.27 6.52
C GLY A 850 -10.47 -26.72 7.49
N ARG A 851 -9.87 -25.80 8.27
CA ARG A 851 -8.80 -26.10 9.23
C ARG A 851 -9.25 -27.04 10.35
N TYR A 852 -10.50 -26.89 10.78
CA TYR A 852 -11.09 -27.67 11.87
C TYR A 852 -12.42 -28.28 11.43
N GLY A 853 -12.67 -29.51 11.88
CA GLY A 853 -13.98 -30.15 11.73
C GLY A 853 -15.03 -29.53 12.65
N GLU A 854 -16.30 -29.82 12.37
CA GLU A 854 -17.46 -29.32 13.14
C GLU A 854 -17.29 -29.47 14.65
N LYS A 855 -16.93 -30.66 15.12
CA LYS A 855 -16.75 -30.94 16.56
C LYS A 855 -15.73 -30.01 17.23
N GLN A 856 -14.58 -29.79 16.60
CA GLN A 856 -13.51 -28.95 17.14
C GLN A 856 -13.92 -27.47 17.17
N LEU A 857 -14.62 -27.01 16.13
CA LEU A 857 -15.14 -25.65 16.08
C LEU A 857 -16.20 -25.41 17.16
N LEU A 858 -17.08 -26.39 17.41
CA LEU A 858 -18.06 -26.32 18.50
C LEU A 858 -17.38 -26.31 19.88
N GLU A 859 -16.39 -27.16 20.10
CA GLU A 859 -15.60 -27.18 21.34
C GLU A 859 -14.89 -25.82 21.59
N LEU A 860 -14.38 -25.21 20.53
CA LEU A 860 -13.76 -23.88 20.57
C LEU A 860 -14.76 -22.76 20.88
N ILE A 861 -15.96 -22.81 20.29
CA ILE A 861 -17.05 -21.87 20.61
C ILE A 861 -17.43 -22.03 22.09
N ASP A 862 -17.61 -23.26 22.57
CA ASP A 862 -17.99 -23.52 23.96
C ASP A 862 -16.89 -23.10 24.94
N GLU A 863 -15.61 -23.26 24.57
CA GLU A 863 -14.49 -22.71 25.33
C GLU A 863 -14.52 -21.20 25.40
N ALA A 864 -14.75 -20.53 24.26
CA ALA A 864 -14.83 -19.07 24.20
C ALA A 864 -16.00 -18.55 25.07
N VAL A 865 -17.16 -19.22 25.05
CA VAL A 865 -18.30 -18.88 25.91
C VAL A 865 -17.96 -19.07 27.39
N ARG A 866 -17.39 -20.22 27.78
CA ARG A 866 -17.02 -20.50 29.18
C ARG A 866 -16.02 -19.51 29.75
N ASN A 867 -15.14 -19.00 28.90
CA ASN A 867 -14.09 -18.04 29.27
C ASN A 867 -14.53 -16.58 29.06
N GLU A 868 -15.82 -16.33 28.79
CA GLU A 868 -16.38 -14.98 28.56
C GLU A 868 -15.64 -14.22 27.44
N ARG A 869 -15.19 -14.95 26.42
CA ARG A 869 -14.46 -14.39 25.26
C ARG A 869 -15.36 -13.94 24.12
N LEU A 870 -16.66 -14.27 24.19
CA LEU A 870 -17.71 -13.81 23.27
C LEU A 870 -18.71 -12.99 24.08
N SER A 871 -19.18 -11.87 23.52
CA SER A 871 -20.08 -10.97 24.22
C SER A 871 -21.43 -11.60 24.52
N THR A 872 -21.91 -11.31 25.72
CA THR A 872 -23.27 -11.61 26.15
C THR A 872 -24.20 -10.41 26.00
N ASP A 873 -23.70 -9.17 25.80
CA ASP A 873 -24.59 -7.99 25.82
C ASP A 873 -23.97 -6.70 25.23
N TYR A 874 -23.24 -6.78 24.11
CA TYR A 874 -22.75 -5.62 23.34
C TYR A 874 -22.17 -6.04 21.98
N LEU A 875 -22.43 -5.30 20.90
CA LEU A 875 -21.71 -5.50 19.63
C LEU A 875 -21.42 -4.18 18.91
N GLY A 876 -20.63 -3.31 19.54
CA GLY A 876 -19.97 -2.24 18.80
C GLY A 876 -18.63 -1.85 19.43
N ALA A 877 -17.77 -1.25 18.61
CA ALA A 877 -16.35 -1.13 18.90
C ALA A 877 -15.95 -0.12 19.96
N HIS A 878 -16.91 0.69 20.40
CA HIS A 878 -16.65 1.84 21.25
C HIS A 878 -17.68 1.90 22.37
N THR A 879 -17.32 2.48 23.51
CA THR A 879 -18.19 2.74 24.67
C THR A 879 -19.46 3.53 24.32
N TYR A 880 -19.53 4.08 23.10
CA TYR A 880 -20.63 4.89 22.55
C TYR A 880 -21.42 4.20 21.43
N SER A 881 -21.19 2.90 21.17
CA SER A 881 -21.81 2.21 20.02
C SER A 881 -23.11 1.50 20.43
N TYR A 882 -24.23 1.96 19.88
CA TYR A 882 -25.57 1.47 20.21
C TYR A 882 -26.00 0.20 19.46
N ARG A 883 -25.04 -0.65 19.09
CA ARG A 883 -25.28 -1.86 18.30
C ARG A 883 -25.56 -3.08 19.20
N ARG A 884 -26.47 -2.91 20.16
CA ARG A 884 -26.86 -4.00 21.05
C ARG A 884 -27.59 -5.07 20.24
N VAL A 885 -27.24 -6.33 20.45
CA VAL A 885 -27.96 -7.52 19.97
C VAL A 885 -28.57 -8.26 21.18
N PRO A 886 -29.54 -9.17 20.98
CA PRO A 886 -30.02 -10.02 22.07
C PRO A 886 -28.88 -10.84 22.70
N GLU A 887 -29.00 -11.11 24.01
CA GLU A 887 -28.00 -11.88 24.75
C GLU A 887 -27.76 -13.25 24.12
N ASN A 888 -26.51 -13.71 24.08
CA ASN A 888 -26.07 -14.96 23.44
C ASN A 888 -26.20 -15.02 21.91
N TRP A 889 -26.52 -13.92 21.22
CA TRP A 889 -26.63 -13.92 19.76
C TRP A 889 -25.35 -14.42 19.07
N VAL A 890 -24.17 -13.96 19.49
CA VAL A 890 -22.89 -14.33 18.87
C VAL A 890 -22.62 -15.85 18.94
N PRO A 891 -22.69 -16.51 20.11
CA PRO A 891 -22.59 -17.97 20.18
C PRO A 891 -23.62 -18.72 19.33
N VAL A 892 -24.89 -18.28 19.31
CA VAL A 892 -25.95 -18.91 18.49
C VAL A 892 -25.60 -18.79 17.01
N TYR A 893 -25.24 -17.59 16.56
CA TYR A 893 -24.83 -17.33 15.18
C TYR A 893 -23.64 -18.21 14.76
N LEU A 894 -22.57 -18.25 15.57
CA LEU A 894 -21.38 -19.06 15.26
C LEU A 894 -21.73 -20.56 15.18
N ARG A 895 -22.60 -21.06 16.08
CA ARG A 895 -23.05 -22.45 16.04
C ARG A 895 -23.87 -22.74 14.78
N GLU A 896 -24.77 -21.85 14.35
CA GLU A 896 -25.51 -22.02 13.10
C GLU A 896 -24.60 -22.04 11.86
N GLN A 897 -23.51 -21.26 11.88
CA GLN A 897 -22.51 -21.31 10.82
C GLN A 897 -21.77 -22.65 10.82
N VAL A 898 -21.33 -23.13 11.98
CA VAL A 898 -20.51 -24.34 12.13
C VAL A 898 -21.30 -25.64 11.96
N ARG A 899 -22.49 -25.73 12.58
CA ARG A 899 -23.33 -26.92 12.55
C ARG A 899 -23.78 -27.22 11.14
N PHE A 900 -24.05 -28.51 10.93
CA PHE A 900 -24.61 -29.01 9.68
C PHE A 900 -23.72 -28.76 8.44
N PRO A 901 -22.45 -29.25 8.46
CA PRO A 901 -21.60 -29.22 7.30
C PRO A 901 -22.25 -30.02 6.16
N GLY A 902 -22.32 -29.40 4.97
CA GLY A 902 -22.89 -30.02 3.78
C GLY A 902 -24.42 -29.91 3.63
N GLN A 903 -25.14 -29.34 4.60
CA GLN A 903 -26.55 -28.99 4.39
C GLN A 903 -26.70 -27.81 3.42
N PRO A 904 -27.79 -27.74 2.64
CA PRO A 904 -28.14 -26.59 1.81
C PRO A 904 -28.22 -25.30 2.63
N ARG A 905 -27.69 -24.21 2.07
CA ARG A 905 -27.73 -22.87 2.68
C ARG A 905 -28.56 -21.94 1.82
N LEU A 906 -29.47 -21.16 2.42
CA LEU A 906 -30.14 -20.09 1.71
C LEU A 906 -29.09 -19.03 1.34
N THR A 907 -29.23 -18.43 0.16
CA THR A 907 -28.28 -17.42 -0.31
C THR A 907 -28.93 -16.12 -0.78
N ARG A 908 -30.07 -16.23 -1.46
CA ARG A 908 -30.87 -15.09 -1.92
C ARG A 908 -32.33 -15.49 -2.01
N TRP A 909 -33.24 -14.51 -1.95
CA TRP A 909 -34.65 -14.71 -2.19
C TRP A 909 -35.35 -13.37 -2.48
N ARG A 910 -36.51 -13.45 -3.11
CA ARG A 910 -37.38 -12.30 -3.41
C ARG A 910 -38.84 -12.74 -3.37
N GLY A 911 -39.72 -11.86 -2.90
CA GLY A 911 -41.15 -12.11 -2.87
C GLY A 911 -41.55 -13.22 -1.91
N VAL A 912 -40.68 -13.63 -0.99
CA VAL A 912 -40.97 -14.65 0.02
C VAL A 912 -40.61 -14.16 1.41
N SER A 913 -41.35 -14.65 2.41
CA SER A 913 -40.95 -14.60 3.81
C SER A 913 -40.96 -16.01 4.40
N PHE A 914 -40.25 -16.21 5.51
CA PHE A 914 -40.09 -17.53 6.10
C PHE A 914 -40.80 -17.68 7.45
N GLY A 915 -41.46 -18.82 7.65
CA GLY A 915 -42.03 -19.24 8.92
C GLY A 915 -41.02 -20.09 9.70
N ARG A 916 -41.31 -21.40 9.84
CA ARG A 916 -40.31 -22.39 10.28
C ARG A 916 -39.19 -22.54 9.25
N THR A 917 -37.94 -22.49 9.71
CA THR A 917 -36.75 -22.51 8.86
C THR A 917 -35.79 -23.61 9.27
N ALA A 918 -36.23 -24.85 9.09
CA ALA A 918 -35.47 -26.03 9.45
C ALA A 918 -34.93 -26.73 8.20
N PHE A 919 -33.98 -27.64 8.39
CA PHE A 919 -33.67 -28.65 7.40
C PHE A 919 -34.19 -30.00 7.89
N PRO A 920 -34.90 -30.80 7.07
CA PRO A 920 -35.13 -30.62 5.63
C PRO A 920 -36.36 -29.79 5.25
N GLU A 921 -37.05 -29.13 6.19
CA GLU A 921 -38.32 -28.44 5.95
C GLU A 921 -38.28 -26.93 6.12
N LEU A 922 -38.55 -26.19 5.04
CA LEU A 922 -38.63 -24.74 5.01
C LEU A 922 -40.05 -24.28 4.71
N GLU A 923 -40.68 -23.58 5.64
CA GLU A 923 -41.97 -22.94 5.44
C GLU A 923 -41.80 -21.59 4.75
N VAL A 924 -42.50 -21.43 3.62
CA VAL A 924 -42.47 -20.22 2.80
C VAL A 924 -43.86 -19.59 2.71
N ARG A 925 -43.91 -18.27 2.84
CA ARG A 925 -45.08 -17.45 2.53
C ARG A 925 -44.76 -16.63 1.27
N VAL A 926 -45.73 -16.50 0.36
CA VAL A 926 -45.57 -15.75 -0.90
C VAL A 926 -46.07 -14.32 -0.71
N MET A 927 -45.20 -13.36 -1.06
CA MET A 927 -45.44 -11.92 -0.97
C MET A 927 -45.60 -11.26 -2.34
N GLU A 928 -45.00 -11.83 -3.40
CA GLU A 928 -45.05 -11.33 -4.78
C GLU A 928 -45.38 -12.48 -5.75
N GLN A 929 -45.93 -12.18 -6.93
CA GLN A 929 -46.34 -13.21 -7.91
C GLN A 929 -45.15 -13.97 -8.53
N ASP A 930 -43.99 -13.35 -8.63
CA ASP A 930 -42.76 -13.89 -9.22
C ASP A 930 -41.74 -14.33 -8.16
N ALA A 931 -42.22 -14.69 -6.97
CA ALA A 931 -41.42 -15.06 -5.83
C ALA A 931 -40.46 -16.25 -6.10
N TRP A 932 -39.26 -16.17 -5.53
CA TRP A 932 -38.23 -17.19 -5.69
C TRP A 932 -37.23 -17.20 -4.54
N LEU A 933 -36.52 -18.32 -4.39
CA LEU A 933 -35.39 -18.47 -3.46
C LEU A 933 -34.23 -19.23 -4.11
N GLU A 934 -33.00 -18.95 -3.67
CA GLU A 934 -31.75 -19.56 -4.12
C GLU A 934 -31.05 -20.25 -2.93
N LEU A 935 -30.67 -21.51 -3.14
CA LEU A 935 -29.94 -22.34 -2.19
C LEU A 935 -28.58 -22.74 -2.77
N ARG A 936 -27.54 -22.72 -1.94
CA ARG A 936 -26.24 -23.34 -2.24
C ARG A 936 -26.21 -24.74 -1.64
N SER A 937 -25.85 -25.73 -2.43
CA SER A 937 -25.65 -27.11 -1.96
C SER A 937 -24.60 -27.84 -2.79
N LYS A 938 -23.69 -28.54 -2.11
CA LYS A 938 -22.69 -29.43 -2.74
C LYS A 938 -23.31 -30.75 -3.20
N THR A 939 -24.32 -31.24 -2.48
CA THR A 939 -25.12 -32.40 -2.85
C THR A 939 -26.30 -31.98 -3.74
N PRO A 940 -26.68 -32.81 -4.74
CA PRO A 940 -27.93 -32.62 -5.47
C PRO A 940 -29.12 -32.46 -4.51
N VAL A 941 -29.93 -31.42 -4.72
CA VAL A 941 -31.13 -31.18 -3.92
C VAL A 941 -32.34 -31.32 -4.82
N LYS A 942 -33.27 -32.19 -4.44
CA LYS A 942 -34.64 -32.16 -4.92
C LYS A 942 -35.51 -31.45 -3.88
N ALA A 943 -36.55 -30.77 -4.34
CA ALA A 943 -37.50 -30.11 -3.44
C ALA A 943 -38.91 -30.55 -3.78
N VAL A 944 -39.71 -30.84 -2.76
CA VAL A 944 -41.14 -31.15 -2.90
C VAL A 944 -41.92 -30.10 -2.12
N MET A 945 -42.90 -29.48 -2.75
CA MET A 945 -43.83 -28.55 -2.10
C MET A 945 -45.26 -28.97 -2.41
N ASN A 946 -46.12 -29.03 -1.40
CA ASN A 946 -47.53 -29.42 -1.55
C ASN A 946 -47.74 -30.76 -2.30
N GLY A 947 -46.79 -31.69 -2.18
CA GLY A 947 -46.84 -33.03 -2.81
C GLY A 947 -46.33 -33.12 -4.24
N ALA A 948 -45.87 -32.02 -4.85
CA ALA A 948 -45.31 -32.00 -6.21
C ALA A 948 -43.82 -31.61 -6.21
N GLU A 949 -43.07 -32.12 -7.19
CA GLU A 949 -41.67 -31.72 -7.40
C GLU A 949 -41.60 -30.25 -7.82
N PHE A 950 -40.67 -29.52 -7.20
CA PHE A 950 -40.60 -28.08 -7.28
C PHE A 950 -39.75 -27.66 -8.50
N PRO A 951 -40.25 -26.76 -9.37
CA PRO A 951 -39.49 -26.31 -10.53
C PRO A 951 -38.18 -25.64 -10.09
N LEU A 952 -37.05 -26.19 -10.54
CA LEU A 952 -35.72 -25.69 -10.20
C LEU A 952 -34.90 -25.36 -11.45
N SER A 953 -34.08 -24.32 -11.33
CA SER A 953 -32.95 -24.10 -12.22
C SER A 953 -31.65 -24.29 -11.43
N LYS A 954 -30.64 -24.89 -12.07
CA LYS A 954 -29.35 -25.18 -11.44
C LYS A 954 -28.24 -24.48 -12.19
N ASN A 955 -27.34 -23.82 -11.45
CA ASN A 955 -26.09 -23.29 -11.95
C ASN A 955 -24.96 -23.62 -10.97
N GLY A 956 -24.12 -24.60 -11.31
CA GLY A 956 -23.07 -25.09 -10.40
C GLY A 956 -23.66 -25.66 -9.11
N GLU A 957 -23.27 -25.08 -7.96
CA GLU A 957 -23.78 -25.44 -6.62
C GLU A 957 -25.06 -24.68 -6.23
N PHE A 958 -25.57 -23.79 -7.08
CA PHE A 958 -26.74 -22.96 -6.79
C PHE A 958 -28.01 -23.52 -7.43
N TYR A 959 -29.06 -23.62 -6.63
CA TYR A 959 -30.40 -24.11 -6.99
C TYR A 959 -31.40 -22.99 -6.74
N GLN A 960 -32.05 -22.51 -7.81
CA GLN A 960 -33.09 -21.49 -7.71
C GLN A 960 -34.46 -22.12 -7.93
N PHE A 961 -35.38 -21.82 -7.02
CA PHE A 961 -36.74 -22.36 -6.99
C PHE A 961 -37.75 -21.23 -7.14
N LYS A 962 -38.74 -21.42 -8.01
CA LYS A 962 -39.89 -20.50 -8.13
C LYS A 962 -40.97 -20.90 -7.13
N VAL A 963 -41.48 -19.94 -6.38
CA VAL A 963 -42.46 -20.15 -5.31
C VAL A 963 -43.78 -19.49 -5.70
N ALA A 964 -44.70 -20.26 -6.28
CA ALA A 964 -45.98 -19.72 -6.75
C ALA A 964 -47.07 -19.63 -5.66
N GLU A 965 -46.99 -20.51 -4.64
CA GLU A 965 -47.99 -20.63 -3.57
C GLU A 965 -47.28 -20.82 -2.21
N PRO A 966 -47.88 -20.38 -1.10
CA PRO A 966 -47.34 -20.66 0.23
C PRO A 966 -47.37 -22.16 0.55
N GLY A 967 -46.46 -22.61 1.41
CA GLY A 967 -46.40 -24.02 1.80
C GLY A 967 -45.09 -24.40 2.50
N VAL A 968 -44.92 -25.70 2.71
CA VAL A 968 -43.68 -26.27 3.26
C VAL A 968 -42.90 -26.93 2.14
N ILE A 969 -41.70 -26.41 1.89
CA ILE A 969 -40.72 -27.00 0.98
C ILE A 969 -39.94 -28.06 1.76
N ARG A 970 -39.99 -29.31 1.30
CA ARG A 970 -39.19 -30.41 1.84
C ARG A 970 -38.03 -30.72 0.89
N PHE A 971 -36.80 -30.55 1.36
CA PHE A 971 -35.58 -30.88 0.63
C PHE A 971 -35.24 -32.36 0.77
N VAL A 972 -34.96 -33.01 -0.36
CA VAL A 972 -34.55 -34.41 -0.45
C VAL A 972 -33.15 -34.42 -1.06
N MET A 973 -32.16 -34.86 -0.28
CA MET A 973 -30.74 -34.98 -0.68
C MET A 973 -30.42 -36.34 -1.27
#